data_AF-E0UAN2-F1
#
_entry.id   AF-E0UAN2-F1
#
_cell.length_a   1.000
_cell.length_b   1.000
_cell.length_c   1.000
_cell.angle_alpha   90.00
_cell.angle_beta   90.00
_cell.angle_gamma   90.00
#
_symmetry.space_group_name_H-M   'P 1'
#
loop_
_entity.id
_entity.type
_entity.pdbx_description
1 polymer ?
#
loop_
_entity_poly.entity_id
_entity_poly.type
_entity_poly.pdbx_seq_one_letter_code
_entity_poly.pdbx_strand_id
1 'polypeptide(L)'
;MSITNSTPLVNENGIPVAKGDYITGIVDQALTISPQTLLKNDSDPNGDPLTITTVGNAYKGTVQLDSQGNVIFTPTKHALGNASFKYTISDGKGGTSQATVTVNIQPNYFNFFKATMSSYSSGQDVQSTITTSDGGKTINIKGNTWKALQMSYKITPNTVMEFDFKSAAIGETHGIGFDSDLSMSTNQIFQVGGSQVTGNQTYNNYTGSALQHYKIPVGQFYTGTMNYLTLINDQDVSNPTAQSQFSNLNMYEGLPGNDKPVAVDDTGITVINAPITFKIANLVANDTDIDGDSLSISSVKSISGGTAALDGKGNVIFTPTKNFSGQASFDYTVSDGAGGTDTGTVNLTVKSANIGINLTGIYYYSTQQPFIDLFKSGSKWITQASGTWDTQEQSSLAVDKNGWVTSLKGTGSTQKFTSVSTLLASSIDGHYKGGRYVVLYDGQGTLEYNYDAKKVTSLSTPGRDVIDITPSNNGILLRLTQTDPNNTGNYLRNIRVIPEASESTYSTNIFNPEFLKKIDSFSTLRFMDWMKTNDSSQKEWSNRPTLDTASWGTKGAPVEAMVALANVTNSNAWFNMPHQATDEYVTQFATYVKNNLKPGLKAYVEYSNEVWNASFGQNKYVDGLSSTLNTPQSYGKRTVEITNIWDNVFGTDKDRVIGVMGAQAANPWTATQALQYVDKSIDVIAINPYVGNYLGTSDNQAEVDGWTKDADGGLNKLFDELMHGGVLSKSNPQGRFPGVWPNLSQWQDISKKYNLPLVAYEGGQHLVGVNSVADDTSITNLFMKANKDPRMGDVYKELMNQWYQQLGGDLFMQFADIGRQTKWGSWGALENIDQTSSPKYDSLMNYISQHTATVAS
;
A
#
# COMPACT_ATOMS: atom_id res chain seq x y z
N MET A 1 52.26 -19.56 -21.21
CA MET A 1 52.30 -18.32 -20.42
C MET A 1 51.26 -18.50 -19.33
N SER A 2 51.71 -18.87 -18.13
CA SER A 2 50.85 -19.13 -16.98
C SER A 2 50.39 -17.82 -16.36
N ILE A 3 49.09 -17.68 -16.12
CA ILE A 3 48.58 -16.98 -14.94
C ILE A 3 47.41 -17.81 -14.41
N THR A 4 47.74 -18.70 -13.47
CA THR A 4 46.82 -19.21 -12.46
C THR A 4 46.55 -18.09 -11.47
N ASN A 5 45.30 -17.66 -11.36
CA ASN A 5 44.76 -17.03 -10.15
C ASN A 5 43.26 -17.30 -10.09
N SER A 6 42.89 -18.57 -9.91
CA SER A 6 41.64 -18.89 -9.22
C SER A 6 41.94 -18.71 -7.74
N THR A 7 41.78 -17.49 -7.22
CA THR A 7 41.38 -17.36 -5.83
C THR A 7 40.13 -18.23 -5.66
N PRO A 8 40.12 -19.20 -4.75
CA PRO A 8 38.87 -19.86 -4.39
C PRO A 8 37.89 -18.74 -4.03
N LEU A 9 36.68 -18.77 -4.60
CA LEU A 9 35.58 -18.00 -4.04
C LEU A 9 35.59 -18.32 -2.56
N VAL A 10 35.90 -17.30 -1.74
CA VAL A 10 35.60 -17.38 -0.31
C VAL A 10 34.13 -17.77 -0.28
N ASN A 11 33.81 -18.92 0.31
CA ASN A 11 32.44 -19.36 0.47
C ASN A 11 31.75 -18.21 1.22
N GLU A 12 31.02 -17.35 0.50
CA GLU A 12 30.35 -16.23 1.14
C GLU A 12 29.36 -16.86 2.12
N ASN A 13 29.52 -16.49 3.38
CA ASN A 13 28.72 -17.02 4.47
C ASN A 13 27.26 -16.64 4.24
N GLY A 14 26.44 -17.62 3.89
CA GLY A 14 25.01 -17.45 3.65
C GLY A 14 24.31 -17.08 4.96
N ILE A 15 23.41 -16.10 4.90
CA ILE A 15 22.66 -15.69 6.09
C ILE A 15 21.72 -16.85 6.49
N PRO A 16 21.67 -17.23 7.78
CA PRO A 16 20.78 -18.29 8.23
C PRO A 16 19.30 -17.90 8.04
N VAL A 17 18.41 -18.88 8.02
CA VAL A 17 16.96 -18.69 7.83
C VAL A 17 16.23 -19.11 9.08
N ALA A 18 15.72 -18.14 9.83
CA ALA A 18 14.87 -18.35 10.98
C ALA A 18 13.39 -18.48 10.56
N LYS A 19 12.63 -19.41 11.14
CA LYS A 19 11.20 -19.63 10.88
C LYS A 19 10.40 -19.58 12.17
N GLY A 20 9.18 -19.05 12.09
CA GLY A 20 8.35 -18.89 13.29
C GLY A 20 7.93 -20.22 13.93
N ASP A 21 7.83 -20.21 15.26
CA ASP A 21 7.42 -21.35 16.08
C ASP A 21 6.08 -21.13 16.76
N TYR A 22 5.42 -22.24 17.11
CA TYR A 22 4.19 -22.24 17.89
C TYR A 22 4.36 -23.13 19.12
N ILE A 23 4.20 -22.54 20.30
CA ILE A 23 4.34 -23.23 21.59
C ILE A 23 3.12 -22.90 22.46
N THR A 24 2.78 -23.80 23.38
CA THR A 24 1.73 -23.57 24.38
C THR A 24 2.38 -23.30 25.73
N GLY A 25 1.94 -22.23 26.41
CA GLY A 25 2.31 -21.91 27.79
C GLY A 25 1.11 -22.04 28.73
N ILE A 26 1.37 -22.00 30.03
CA ILE A 26 0.33 -21.90 31.06
C ILE A 26 0.45 -20.52 31.70
N VAL A 27 -0.68 -19.88 31.97
CA VAL A 27 -0.73 -18.58 32.64
C VAL A 27 0.03 -18.60 33.96
N ASP A 28 0.71 -17.50 34.28
CA ASP A 28 1.54 -17.32 35.48
C ASP A 28 2.74 -18.28 35.66
N GLN A 29 3.02 -19.15 34.68
CA GLN A 29 4.18 -20.04 34.72
C GLN A 29 5.22 -19.64 33.68
N ALA A 30 6.46 -19.43 34.14
CA ALA A 30 7.58 -19.26 33.24
C ALA A 30 7.80 -20.54 32.42
N LEU A 31 7.86 -20.38 31.11
CA LEU A 31 8.10 -21.41 30.13
C LEU A 31 9.58 -21.41 29.76
N THR A 32 10.30 -22.47 30.12
CA THR A 32 11.69 -22.70 29.68
C THR A 32 11.67 -23.49 28.37
N ILE A 33 12.22 -22.90 27.31
CA ILE A 33 12.25 -23.44 25.95
C ILE A 33 13.70 -23.75 25.60
N SER A 34 14.00 -25.00 25.25
CA SER A 34 15.34 -25.37 24.83
C SER A 34 15.66 -24.82 23.44
N PRO A 35 16.93 -24.47 23.14
CA PRO A 35 17.30 -23.97 21.82
C PRO A 35 17.01 -24.98 20.71
N GLN A 36 17.07 -26.30 21.00
CA GLN A 36 16.71 -27.34 20.03
C GLN A 36 15.23 -27.29 19.61
N THR A 37 14.36 -26.76 20.47
CA THR A 37 12.93 -26.64 20.15
C THR A 37 12.71 -25.59 19.07
N LEU A 38 13.35 -24.42 19.21
CA LEU A 38 13.21 -23.29 18.27
C LEU A 38 14.03 -23.49 17.00
N LEU A 39 15.25 -24.04 17.12
CA LEU A 39 16.13 -24.25 15.96
C LEU A 39 15.69 -25.41 15.05
N LYS A 40 14.61 -26.12 15.37
CA LYS A 40 14.21 -27.36 14.68
C LYS A 40 13.80 -27.14 13.22
N ASN A 41 13.18 -26.00 12.93
CA ASN A 41 12.70 -25.62 11.60
C ASN A 41 13.62 -24.60 10.89
N ASP A 42 14.66 -24.13 11.59
CA ASP A 42 15.67 -23.19 11.12
C ASP A 42 16.75 -23.89 10.31
N SER A 43 17.41 -23.15 9.43
CA SER A 43 18.44 -23.72 8.55
C SER A 43 19.51 -22.71 8.17
N ASP A 44 20.73 -23.19 8.00
CA ASP A 44 21.83 -22.42 7.42
C ASP A 44 22.14 -22.90 5.99
N PRO A 45 22.28 -22.01 4.99
CA PRO A 45 22.59 -22.41 3.61
C PRO A 45 23.90 -23.16 3.43
N ASN A 46 24.87 -22.94 4.32
CA ASN A 46 26.17 -23.58 4.33
C ASN A 46 26.23 -24.78 5.28
N GLY A 47 25.16 -25.03 6.03
CA GLY A 47 25.07 -26.09 7.03
C GLY A 47 25.80 -25.76 8.33
N ASP A 48 26.11 -24.48 8.57
CA ASP A 48 26.77 -24.04 9.80
C ASP A 48 25.86 -24.24 11.04
N PRO A 49 26.42 -24.65 12.19
CA PRO A 49 25.63 -24.83 13.41
C PRO A 49 25.01 -23.52 13.90
N LEU A 50 23.69 -23.54 14.13
CA LEU A 50 22.95 -22.37 14.57
C LEU A 50 22.93 -22.23 16.09
N THR A 51 23.00 -20.99 16.57
CA THR A 51 22.86 -20.64 17.98
C THR A 51 21.89 -19.47 18.14
N ILE A 52 21.10 -19.49 19.22
CA ILE A 52 20.27 -18.33 19.59
C ILE A 52 21.16 -17.32 20.30
N THR A 53 21.24 -16.10 19.79
CA THR A 53 22.15 -15.06 20.31
C THR A 53 21.43 -13.99 21.11
N THR A 54 20.19 -13.65 20.73
CA THR A 54 19.38 -12.66 21.43
C THR A 54 17.91 -13.03 21.39
N VAL A 55 17.17 -12.61 22.41
CA VAL A 55 15.70 -12.67 22.47
C VAL A 55 15.17 -11.29 22.88
N GLY A 56 13.97 -10.93 22.41
CA GLY A 56 13.37 -9.63 22.71
C GLY A 56 11.98 -9.46 22.08
N ASN A 57 11.43 -8.25 22.15
CA ASN A 57 10.11 -7.91 21.60
C ASN A 57 9.00 -8.86 22.08
N ALA A 58 9.01 -9.18 23.38
CA ALA A 58 7.99 -10.01 23.97
C ALA A 58 6.65 -9.25 24.06
N TYR A 59 5.58 -9.92 23.63
CA TYR A 59 4.19 -9.50 23.73
C TYR A 59 3.48 -10.41 24.72
N LYS A 60 2.74 -9.83 25.68
CA LYS A 60 2.10 -10.55 26.80
C LYS A 60 3.08 -11.41 27.63
N GLY A 61 4.32 -10.94 27.78
CA GLY A 61 5.30 -11.50 28.69
C GLY A 61 6.67 -10.85 28.61
N THR A 62 7.61 -11.39 29.37
CA THR A 62 9.05 -11.08 29.28
C THR A 62 9.80 -12.28 28.73
N VAL A 63 10.91 -12.04 28.04
CA VAL A 63 11.76 -13.11 27.52
C VAL A 63 13.21 -12.85 27.88
N GLN A 64 13.91 -13.89 28.31
CA GLN A 64 15.35 -13.85 28.59
C GLN A 64 16.04 -15.10 28.06
N LEU A 65 17.31 -14.96 27.71
CA LEU A 65 18.18 -16.07 27.32
C LEU A 65 19.10 -16.38 28.50
N ASP A 66 19.10 -17.63 28.97
CA ASP A 66 19.97 -18.05 30.09
C ASP A 66 21.40 -18.38 29.62
N SER A 67 22.30 -18.64 30.57
CA SER A 67 23.71 -18.96 30.31
C SER A 67 23.93 -20.29 29.57
N GLN A 68 22.89 -21.12 29.45
CA GLN A 68 22.90 -22.42 28.79
C GLN A 68 22.24 -22.34 27.39
N GLY A 69 21.76 -21.16 26.99
CA GLY A 69 21.10 -20.92 25.70
C GLY A 69 19.60 -21.26 25.68
N ASN A 70 18.98 -21.54 26.83
CA ASN A 70 17.53 -21.70 26.90
C ASN A 70 16.83 -20.35 26.92
N VAL A 71 15.68 -20.30 26.26
CA VAL A 71 14.80 -19.14 26.27
C VAL A 71 13.79 -19.31 27.39
N ILE A 72 13.77 -18.38 28.34
CA ILE A 72 12.78 -18.35 29.42
C ILE A 72 11.78 -17.25 29.06
N PHE A 73 10.59 -17.67 28.64
CA PHE A 73 9.45 -16.78 28.45
C PHE A 73 8.60 -16.79 29.72
N THR A 74 8.46 -15.65 30.37
CA THR A 74 7.56 -15.49 31.52
C THR A 74 6.34 -14.72 31.03
N PRO A 75 5.16 -15.36 30.91
CA PRO A 75 3.92 -14.68 30.59
C PRO A 75 3.71 -13.47 31.49
N THR A 76 3.14 -12.40 30.94
CA THR A 76 2.59 -11.35 31.79
C THR A 76 1.56 -12.02 32.67
N LYS A 77 1.57 -11.63 33.94
CA LYS A 77 0.64 -12.17 34.93
C LYS A 77 -0.80 -12.16 34.38
N HIS A 78 -1.50 -13.28 34.46
CA HIS A 78 -2.88 -13.49 33.98
C HIS A 78 -3.10 -13.40 32.47
N ALA A 79 -2.05 -13.22 31.66
CA ALA A 79 -2.21 -13.12 30.22
C ALA A 79 -2.68 -14.44 29.62
N LEU A 80 -3.85 -14.41 28.95
CA LEU A 80 -4.38 -15.53 28.20
C LEU A 80 -4.31 -15.29 26.68
N GLY A 81 -4.33 -16.39 25.94
CA GLY A 81 -4.30 -16.39 24.48
C GLY A 81 -2.91 -16.19 23.92
N ASN A 82 -2.82 -15.75 22.66
CA ASN A 82 -1.56 -15.63 21.95
C ASN A 82 -0.69 -14.51 22.56
N ALA A 83 0.43 -14.89 23.14
CA ALA A 83 1.62 -14.09 23.38
C ALA A 83 2.65 -14.33 22.27
N SER A 84 3.71 -13.52 22.24
CA SER A 84 4.82 -13.79 21.32
C SER A 84 6.14 -13.23 21.83
N PHE A 85 7.25 -13.64 21.21
CA PHE A 85 8.53 -12.96 21.33
C PHE A 85 9.36 -13.23 20.07
N LYS A 86 10.42 -12.46 19.86
CA LYS A 86 11.38 -12.69 18.77
C LYS A 86 12.69 -13.28 19.29
N TYR A 87 13.29 -14.15 18.49
CA TYR A 87 14.63 -14.69 18.73
C TYR A 87 15.50 -14.54 17.49
N THR A 88 16.80 -14.31 17.71
CA THR A 88 17.80 -14.15 16.66
C THR A 88 18.74 -15.36 16.67
N ILE A 89 18.90 -16.01 15.52
CA ILE A 89 19.87 -17.08 15.30
C ILE A 89 21.13 -16.51 14.64
N SER A 90 22.28 -17.11 14.93
CA SER A 90 23.58 -16.83 14.33
C SER A 90 24.27 -18.12 13.92
N ASP A 91 24.97 -18.05 12.79
CA ASP A 91 25.87 -19.09 12.26
C ASP A 91 27.28 -19.04 12.89
N GLY A 92 27.57 -18.02 13.71
CA GLY A 92 28.91 -17.79 14.29
C GLY A 92 29.98 -17.33 13.29
N LYS A 93 29.58 -17.00 12.06
CA LYS A 93 30.39 -16.51 10.94
C LYS A 93 29.99 -15.11 10.46
N GLY A 94 28.96 -14.53 11.08
CA GLY A 94 28.54 -13.14 10.88
C GLY A 94 27.16 -13.01 10.25
N GLY A 95 26.51 -14.11 9.86
CA GLY A 95 25.13 -14.13 9.42
C GLY A 95 24.17 -14.28 10.61
N THR A 96 23.12 -13.46 10.61
CA THR A 96 22.08 -13.52 11.64
C THR A 96 20.69 -13.40 11.03
N SER A 97 19.71 -14.05 11.63
CA SER A 97 18.31 -14.06 11.17
C SER A 97 17.35 -14.08 12.34
N GLN A 98 16.14 -13.54 12.18
CA GLN A 98 15.18 -13.39 13.28
C GLN A 98 13.84 -14.02 12.92
N ALA A 99 13.23 -14.74 13.87
CA ALA A 99 11.87 -15.26 13.77
C ALA A 99 11.04 -14.89 15.00
N THR A 100 9.73 -15.08 14.88
CA THR A 100 8.76 -14.84 15.96
C THR A 100 8.24 -16.18 16.48
N VAL A 101 8.27 -16.37 17.78
CA VAL A 101 7.60 -17.46 18.48
C VAL A 101 6.23 -16.98 18.91
N THR A 102 5.18 -17.69 18.54
CA THR A 102 3.83 -17.51 19.08
C THR A 102 3.65 -18.45 20.27
N VAL A 103 3.32 -17.90 21.44
CA VAL A 103 3.07 -18.65 22.67
C VAL A 103 1.58 -18.57 22.98
N ASN A 104 0.84 -19.66 22.77
CA ASN A 104 -0.55 -19.71 23.18
C ASN A 104 -0.64 -19.98 24.70
N ILE A 105 -0.90 -18.94 25.49
CA ILE A 105 -1.00 -19.05 26.95
C ILE A 105 -2.39 -19.53 27.32
N GLN A 106 -2.44 -20.68 27.97
CA GLN A 106 -3.66 -21.34 28.39
C GLN A 106 -3.93 -21.10 29.89
N PRO A 107 -5.21 -21.06 30.32
CA PRO A 107 -5.53 -20.99 31.73
C PRO A 107 -5.01 -22.23 32.49
N ASN A 108 -4.60 -22.04 33.74
CA ASN A 108 -4.08 -23.10 34.60
C ASN A 108 -5.21 -23.81 35.36
N TYR A 109 -6.18 -24.36 34.64
CA TYR A 109 -7.30 -25.04 35.29
C TYR A 109 -6.84 -26.26 36.08
N PHE A 110 -7.35 -26.38 37.30
CA PHE A 110 -7.19 -27.57 38.12
C PHE A 110 -7.81 -28.77 37.39
N ASN A 111 -7.00 -29.79 37.14
CA ASN A 111 -7.44 -31.00 36.44
C ASN A 111 -7.89 -32.06 37.45
N PHE A 112 -9.19 -32.14 37.67
CA PHE A 112 -9.82 -33.12 38.56
C PHE A 112 -9.58 -34.58 38.14
N PHE A 113 -9.30 -34.90 36.86
CA PHE A 113 -8.96 -36.28 36.46
C PHE A 113 -7.63 -36.75 37.03
N LYS A 114 -6.69 -35.83 37.26
CA LYS A 114 -5.33 -36.16 37.71
C LYS A 114 -5.19 -36.15 39.23
N ALA A 115 -6.20 -35.66 39.95
CA ALA A 115 -6.17 -35.57 41.40
C ALA A 115 -6.37 -36.93 42.05
N THR A 116 -5.47 -37.31 42.96
CA THR A 116 -5.70 -38.46 43.84
C THR A 116 -6.68 -38.06 44.94
N MET A 117 -7.77 -38.80 45.10
CA MET A 117 -8.82 -38.47 46.05
C MET A 117 -8.78 -39.36 47.28
N SER A 118 -8.90 -38.76 48.46
CA SER A 118 -9.06 -39.45 49.74
C SER A 118 -10.33 -38.98 50.44
N SER A 119 -10.86 -39.82 51.33
CA SER A 119 -11.93 -39.38 52.23
C SER A 119 -11.36 -38.35 53.18
N TYR A 120 -11.98 -37.17 53.25
CA TYR A 120 -11.60 -36.12 54.19
C TYR A 120 -12.18 -36.38 55.58
N SER A 121 -13.38 -37.00 55.63
CA SER A 121 -14.04 -37.46 56.85
C SER A 121 -14.72 -38.81 56.61
N SER A 122 -14.10 -39.91 57.04
CA SER A 122 -14.64 -41.26 56.79
C SER A 122 -15.99 -41.52 57.44
N GLY A 123 -16.32 -40.80 58.52
CA GLY A 123 -17.63 -40.86 59.19
C GLY A 123 -18.73 -40.08 58.47
N GLN A 124 -18.36 -39.10 57.64
CA GLN A 124 -19.30 -38.22 56.93
C GLN A 124 -19.36 -38.50 55.41
N ASP A 125 -18.47 -39.33 54.89
CA ASP A 125 -18.39 -39.66 53.47
C ASP A 125 -19.28 -40.88 53.13
N VAL A 126 -20.60 -40.67 53.16
CA VAL A 126 -21.64 -41.72 53.07
C VAL A 126 -22.40 -41.63 51.75
N GLN A 127 -22.49 -42.76 51.03
CA GLN A 127 -23.13 -42.87 49.71
C GLN A 127 -22.60 -41.87 48.66
N SER A 128 -21.34 -41.44 48.83
CA SER A 128 -20.67 -40.49 47.94
C SER A 128 -20.46 -41.06 46.53
N THR A 129 -20.89 -40.31 45.51
CA THR A 129 -20.60 -40.58 44.10
C THR A 129 -19.92 -39.36 43.48
N ILE A 130 -18.80 -39.58 42.79
CA ILE A 130 -18.02 -38.51 42.17
C ILE A 130 -17.74 -38.87 40.73
N THR A 131 -17.98 -37.92 39.84
CA THR A 131 -17.65 -38.06 38.42
C THR A 131 -16.98 -36.79 37.91
N THR A 132 -15.97 -36.97 37.07
CA THR A 132 -15.28 -35.87 36.39
C THR A 132 -15.67 -35.84 34.92
N SER A 133 -15.80 -34.65 34.37
CA SER A 133 -16.18 -34.42 32.98
C SER A 133 -15.39 -33.27 32.36
N ASP A 134 -15.64 -32.97 31.08
CA ASP A 134 -15.02 -31.86 30.35
C ASP A 134 -13.48 -31.86 30.41
N GLY A 135 -12.86 -33.00 30.06
CA GLY A 135 -11.41 -33.14 30.08
C GLY A 135 -10.78 -32.98 31.47
N GLY A 136 -11.58 -33.01 32.54
CA GLY A 136 -11.14 -32.92 33.94
C GLY A 136 -11.32 -31.53 34.52
N LYS A 137 -11.95 -30.60 33.80
CA LYS A 137 -12.25 -29.25 34.28
C LYS A 137 -13.48 -29.17 35.17
N THR A 138 -14.31 -30.22 35.16
CA THR A 138 -15.56 -30.27 35.94
C THR A 138 -15.56 -31.49 36.85
N ILE A 139 -15.96 -31.30 38.10
CA ILE A 139 -16.22 -32.35 39.08
C ILE A 139 -17.67 -32.26 39.56
N ASN A 140 -18.39 -33.39 39.52
CA ASN A 140 -19.74 -33.55 40.01
C ASN A 140 -19.72 -34.44 41.24
N ILE A 141 -20.38 -34.01 42.30
CA ILE A 141 -20.40 -34.64 43.61
C ILE A 141 -21.86 -34.90 43.98
N LYS A 142 -22.16 -36.10 44.50
CA LYS A 142 -23.49 -36.50 44.96
C LYS A 142 -23.41 -37.30 46.25
N GLY A 143 -24.40 -37.13 47.12
CA GLY A 143 -24.50 -37.82 48.41
C GLY A 143 -23.91 -36.99 49.55
N ASN A 144 -23.70 -37.58 50.72
CA ASN A 144 -22.95 -36.93 51.79
C ASN A 144 -21.46 -37.16 51.52
N THR A 145 -20.76 -36.13 51.07
CA THR A 145 -19.41 -36.27 50.51
C THR A 145 -18.45 -35.28 51.14
N TRP A 146 -17.38 -35.83 51.70
CA TRP A 146 -16.27 -35.08 52.25
C TRP A 146 -14.97 -35.61 51.64
N LYS A 147 -14.39 -34.89 50.67
CA LYS A 147 -13.19 -35.34 49.95
C LYS A 147 -12.05 -34.35 50.01
N ALA A 148 -10.85 -34.90 50.08
CA ALA A 148 -9.61 -34.18 49.92
C ALA A 148 -8.90 -34.67 48.65
N LEU A 149 -8.68 -33.73 47.74
CA LEU A 149 -7.98 -33.93 46.49
C LEU A 149 -6.53 -33.51 46.70
N GLN A 150 -5.60 -34.45 46.54
CA GLN A 150 -4.19 -34.15 46.70
C GLN A 150 -3.72 -33.14 45.66
N MET A 151 -3.15 -32.02 46.13
CA MET A 151 -2.55 -31.00 45.29
C MET A 151 -1.47 -30.24 46.06
N SER A 152 -0.38 -29.84 45.44
CA SER A 152 0.58 -28.95 46.10
C SER A 152 0.49 -27.57 45.48
N TYR A 153 0.08 -26.57 46.26
CA TYR A 153 0.02 -25.17 45.82
C TYR A 153 0.47 -24.25 46.94
N LYS A 154 1.38 -23.34 46.62
CA LYS A 154 1.87 -22.33 47.57
C LYS A 154 0.97 -21.11 47.50
N ILE A 155 0.17 -20.92 48.53
CA ILE A 155 -0.69 -19.74 48.68
C ILE A 155 0.17 -18.57 49.21
N THR A 156 0.12 -17.44 48.51
CA THR A 156 0.66 -16.15 48.93
C THR A 156 -0.47 -15.24 49.42
N PRO A 157 -0.16 -14.09 50.05
CA PRO A 157 -1.18 -13.09 50.42
C PRO A 157 -2.07 -12.61 49.26
N ASN A 158 -1.63 -12.76 48.02
CA ASN A 158 -2.32 -12.29 46.81
C ASN A 158 -2.99 -13.43 46.03
N THR A 159 -2.99 -14.67 46.52
CA THR A 159 -3.62 -15.76 45.79
C THR A 159 -5.14 -15.62 45.80
N VAL A 160 -5.74 -15.77 44.62
CA VAL A 160 -7.18 -15.80 44.36
C VAL A 160 -7.55 -17.17 43.80
N MET A 161 -8.65 -17.73 44.31
CA MET A 161 -9.29 -18.94 43.81
C MET A 161 -10.56 -18.56 43.05
N GLU A 162 -10.64 -18.97 41.79
CA GLU A 162 -11.76 -18.67 40.90
C GLU A 162 -12.38 -19.97 40.37
N PHE A 163 -13.71 -20.08 40.40
CA PHE A 163 -14.43 -21.26 39.90
C PHE A 163 -15.89 -20.97 39.62
N ASP A 164 -16.49 -21.85 38.82
CA ASP A 164 -17.93 -21.90 38.63
C ASP A 164 -18.55 -22.99 39.51
N PHE A 165 -19.72 -22.71 40.06
CA PHE A 165 -20.46 -23.64 40.90
C PHE A 165 -21.94 -23.69 40.54
N LYS A 166 -22.50 -24.89 40.55
CA LYS A 166 -23.95 -25.09 40.54
C LYS A 166 -24.37 -26.27 41.39
N SER A 167 -25.64 -26.28 41.79
CA SER A 167 -26.24 -27.38 42.51
C SER A 167 -27.64 -27.70 41.97
N ALA A 168 -27.89 -28.98 41.71
CA ALA A 168 -29.21 -29.48 41.33
C ALA A 168 -30.08 -29.87 42.54
N ALA A 169 -29.45 -30.09 43.70
CA ALA A 169 -30.09 -30.39 44.97
C ALA A 169 -29.18 -29.90 46.09
N ILE A 170 -29.64 -28.93 46.89
CA ILE A 170 -28.87 -28.32 47.96
C ILE A 170 -28.89 -29.22 49.20
N GLY A 171 -27.71 -29.54 49.72
CA GLY A 171 -27.51 -30.18 51.02
C GLY A 171 -27.48 -29.18 52.18
N GLU A 172 -27.02 -29.62 53.35
CA GLU A 172 -26.87 -28.77 54.53
C GLU A 172 -25.72 -27.77 54.34
N THR A 173 -24.59 -28.22 53.74
CA THR A 173 -23.44 -27.36 53.38
C THR A 173 -22.80 -27.81 52.08
N HIS A 174 -22.59 -26.88 51.14
CA HIS A 174 -21.67 -27.06 50.02
C HIS A 174 -20.45 -26.16 50.22
N GLY A 175 -19.25 -26.71 50.09
CA GLY A 175 -18.04 -25.97 50.38
C GLY A 175 -16.82 -26.42 49.58
N ILE A 176 -15.88 -25.49 49.43
CA ILE A 176 -14.57 -25.69 48.81
C ILE A 176 -13.51 -24.98 49.66
N GLY A 177 -12.31 -25.56 49.76
CA GLY A 177 -11.27 -24.99 50.61
C GLY A 177 -9.94 -25.71 50.49
N PHE A 178 -9.01 -25.38 51.40
CA PHE A 178 -7.66 -25.92 51.39
C PHE A 178 -7.25 -26.47 52.75
N ASP A 179 -6.42 -27.52 52.71
CA ASP A 179 -5.82 -28.13 53.89
C ASP A 179 -4.35 -28.49 53.62
N SER A 180 -3.51 -28.42 54.65
CA SER A 180 -2.10 -28.77 54.61
C SER A 180 -1.81 -30.18 55.12
N ASP A 181 -2.66 -30.78 55.96
CA ASP A 181 -2.31 -31.99 56.71
C ASP A 181 -3.43 -33.03 56.88
N LEU A 182 -4.63 -32.77 56.34
CA LEU A 182 -5.85 -33.59 56.50
C LEU A 182 -6.41 -33.60 57.94
N SER A 183 -5.92 -32.74 58.83
CA SER A 183 -6.47 -32.59 60.17
C SER A 183 -7.64 -31.62 60.12
N MET A 184 -8.84 -32.17 59.93
CA MET A 184 -10.06 -31.39 59.76
C MET A 184 -10.27 -30.31 60.84
N SER A 185 -10.49 -29.09 60.40
CA SER A 185 -10.97 -27.97 61.21
C SER A 185 -12.04 -27.18 60.45
N THR A 186 -12.89 -26.46 61.18
CA THR A 186 -13.92 -25.59 60.58
C THR A 186 -13.33 -24.39 59.85
N ASN A 187 -12.04 -24.10 60.01
CA ASN A 187 -11.36 -22.92 59.46
C ASN A 187 -10.67 -23.23 58.12
N GLN A 188 -11.08 -24.27 57.41
CA GLN A 188 -10.43 -24.72 56.18
C GLN A 188 -11.36 -24.72 54.97
N ILE A 189 -12.60 -24.24 55.13
CA ILE A 189 -13.65 -24.36 54.11
C ILE A 189 -14.29 -23.00 53.88
N PHE A 190 -14.58 -22.68 52.62
CA PHE A 190 -15.48 -21.60 52.24
C PHE A 190 -16.82 -22.19 51.84
N GLN A 191 -17.86 -21.79 52.55
CA GLN A 191 -19.22 -22.19 52.20
C GLN A 191 -19.71 -21.40 51.01
N VAL A 192 -20.21 -22.09 49.99
CA VAL A 192 -20.78 -21.50 48.76
C VAL A 192 -22.28 -21.74 48.63
N GLY A 193 -22.85 -22.66 49.42
CA GLY A 193 -24.27 -22.98 49.42
C GLY A 193 -24.68 -23.77 50.67
N GLY A 194 -25.97 -23.82 50.99
CA GLY A 194 -26.53 -24.65 52.07
C GLY A 194 -27.26 -23.87 53.16
N SER A 195 -27.93 -24.59 54.05
CA SER A 195 -28.76 -24.04 55.13
C SER A 195 -28.03 -23.92 56.47
N GLN A 196 -26.94 -24.65 56.68
CA GLN A 196 -26.12 -24.60 57.91
C GLN A 196 -24.87 -23.75 57.68
N VAL A 197 -24.47 -22.94 58.65
CA VAL A 197 -23.27 -22.09 58.54
C VAL A 197 -22.04 -22.86 59.01
N THR A 198 -21.00 -22.95 58.18
CA THR A 198 -19.70 -23.54 58.51
C THR A 198 -18.58 -22.88 57.68
N GLY A 199 -17.32 -22.94 58.11
CA GLY A 199 -16.17 -22.40 57.37
C GLY A 199 -15.51 -21.12 57.91
N ASN A 200 -14.40 -20.70 57.26
CA ASN A 200 -13.64 -19.45 57.54
C ASN A 200 -14.44 -18.18 57.24
N GLN A 201 -15.26 -18.22 56.20
CA GLN A 201 -16.12 -17.15 55.74
C GLN A 201 -17.24 -17.74 54.86
N THR A 202 -18.42 -17.16 54.94
CA THR A 202 -19.62 -17.62 54.23
C THR A 202 -19.81 -16.82 52.95
N TYR A 203 -19.58 -17.46 51.80
CA TYR A 203 -19.98 -16.97 50.46
C TYR A 203 -21.30 -17.64 50.04
N ASN A 204 -22.24 -17.82 50.97
CA ASN A 204 -23.53 -18.52 50.79
C ASN A 204 -24.56 -17.64 50.05
N ASN A 205 -24.18 -17.10 48.89
CA ASN A 205 -25.03 -16.27 48.04
C ASN A 205 -25.61 -17.07 46.86
N TYR A 206 -25.47 -18.39 46.84
CA TYR A 206 -26.08 -19.23 45.82
C TYR A 206 -27.60 -19.33 45.99
N THR A 207 -28.37 -18.85 45.01
CA THR A 207 -29.83 -18.70 45.13
C THR A 207 -30.66 -19.65 44.24
N GLY A 208 -30.09 -20.55 43.45
CA GLY A 208 -30.85 -21.27 42.40
C GLY A 208 -30.19 -22.51 41.82
N SER A 209 -30.54 -22.90 40.59
CA SER A 209 -29.94 -24.07 39.87
C SER A 209 -29.01 -23.66 38.70
N ALA A 210 -28.86 -22.36 38.46
CA ALA A 210 -27.98 -21.80 37.45
C ALA A 210 -26.50 -21.90 37.88
N LEU A 211 -25.60 -21.79 36.90
CA LEU A 211 -24.16 -21.68 37.16
C LEU A 211 -23.86 -20.31 37.76
N GLN A 212 -23.12 -20.29 38.87
CA GLN A 212 -22.70 -19.09 39.57
C GLN A 212 -21.17 -19.05 39.62
N HIS A 213 -20.61 -17.88 39.30
CA HIS A 213 -19.18 -17.67 39.32
C HIS A 213 -18.70 -17.11 40.67
N TYR A 214 -17.57 -17.61 41.16
CA TYR A 214 -16.96 -17.24 42.45
C TYR A 214 -15.50 -16.84 42.26
N LYS A 215 -15.10 -15.74 42.92
CA LYS A 215 -13.72 -15.25 43.05
C LYS A 215 -13.43 -15.03 44.54
N ILE A 216 -12.60 -15.89 45.14
CA ILE A 216 -12.30 -15.88 46.58
C ILE A 216 -10.82 -15.49 46.79
N PRO A 217 -10.51 -14.43 47.54
CA PRO A 217 -9.13 -14.02 47.83
C PRO A 217 -8.52 -14.89 48.93
N VAL A 218 -8.23 -16.16 48.60
CA VAL A 218 -7.79 -17.18 49.56
C VAL A 218 -6.49 -16.84 50.28
N GLY A 219 -5.64 -16.00 49.67
CA GLY A 219 -4.41 -15.47 50.28
C GLY A 219 -4.64 -14.63 51.53
N GLN A 220 -5.86 -14.14 51.76
CA GLN A 220 -6.22 -13.44 53.00
C GLN A 220 -6.49 -14.40 54.16
N PHE A 221 -6.74 -15.68 53.88
CA PHE A 221 -7.12 -16.70 54.86
C PHE A 221 -6.05 -17.76 55.07
N TYR A 222 -5.26 -18.02 54.02
CA TYR A 222 -4.20 -19.00 54.02
C TYR A 222 -2.89 -18.36 53.57
N THR A 223 -1.77 -18.87 54.09
CA THR A 223 -0.44 -18.59 53.55
C THR A 223 0.41 -19.86 53.65
N GLY A 224 1.37 -20.02 52.74
CA GLY A 224 2.24 -21.20 52.70
C GLY A 224 1.72 -22.32 51.82
N THR A 225 2.34 -23.48 51.91
CA THR A 225 2.03 -24.62 51.03
C THR A 225 0.82 -25.40 51.52
N MET A 226 -0.21 -25.48 50.68
CA MET A 226 -1.36 -26.35 50.86
C MET A 226 -1.16 -27.66 50.09
N ASN A 227 -1.59 -28.77 50.72
CA ASN A 227 -1.38 -30.12 50.20
C ASN A 227 -2.67 -30.78 49.70
N TYR A 228 -3.83 -30.17 49.98
CA TYR A 228 -5.13 -30.70 49.62
C TYR A 228 -6.13 -29.59 49.28
N LEU A 229 -6.93 -29.82 48.24
CA LEU A 229 -8.18 -29.12 47.99
C LEU A 229 -9.33 -29.93 48.58
N THR A 230 -10.11 -29.33 49.45
CA THR A 230 -11.24 -29.99 50.11
C THR A 230 -12.53 -29.62 49.39
N LEU A 231 -13.35 -30.62 49.06
CA LEU A 231 -14.69 -30.44 48.50
C LEU A 231 -15.71 -31.12 49.40
N ILE A 232 -16.76 -30.37 49.74
CA ILE A 232 -17.76 -30.78 50.73
C ILE A 232 -19.15 -30.60 50.15
N ASN A 233 -19.95 -31.64 50.34
CA ASN A 233 -21.35 -31.74 49.99
C ASN A 233 -22.05 -32.46 51.13
N ASP A 234 -22.31 -31.74 52.22
CA ASP A 234 -22.75 -32.27 53.50
C ASP A 234 -24.27 -32.44 53.55
N GLN A 235 -24.74 -33.60 54.01
CA GLN A 235 -26.17 -33.86 54.20
C GLN A 235 -26.40 -35.07 55.12
N ASP A 236 -26.66 -34.81 56.40
CA ASP A 236 -26.79 -35.80 57.47
C ASP A 236 -28.18 -36.48 57.51
N VAL A 237 -28.54 -37.16 56.43
CA VAL A 237 -29.79 -37.94 56.31
C VAL A 237 -29.50 -39.37 55.85
N SER A 238 -30.46 -40.29 56.06
CA SER A 238 -30.29 -41.70 55.72
C SER A 238 -30.11 -41.99 54.22
N ASN A 239 -30.62 -41.11 53.35
CA ASN A 239 -30.51 -41.19 51.89
C ASN A 239 -30.14 -39.80 51.31
N PRO A 240 -28.86 -39.39 51.37
CA PRO A 240 -28.45 -38.07 50.92
C PRO A 240 -28.61 -37.92 49.40
N THR A 241 -29.20 -36.81 48.98
CA THR A 241 -29.50 -36.46 47.57
C THR A 241 -28.80 -35.20 47.09
N ALA A 242 -28.08 -34.50 47.97
CA ALA A 242 -27.32 -33.30 47.69
C ALA A 242 -26.39 -33.50 46.48
N GLN A 243 -26.32 -32.49 45.61
CA GLN A 243 -25.53 -32.51 44.39
C GLN A 243 -24.84 -31.17 44.18
N SER A 244 -23.53 -31.19 43.98
CA SER A 244 -22.73 -30.03 43.61
C SER A 244 -21.90 -30.31 42.38
N GLN A 245 -21.72 -29.28 41.55
CA GLN A 245 -20.79 -29.26 40.44
C GLN A 245 -19.86 -28.07 40.63
N PHE A 246 -18.55 -28.33 40.59
CA PHE A 246 -17.51 -27.31 40.51
C PHE A 246 -16.83 -27.43 39.15
N SER A 247 -16.64 -26.32 38.46
CA SER A 247 -15.99 -26.29 37.15
C SER A 247 -15.03 -25.12 37.01
N ASN A 248 -14.06 -25.26 36.10
CA ASN A 248 -13.10 -24.21 35.73
C ASN A 248 -12.31 -23.64 36.92
N LEU A 249 -12.04 -24.47 37.93
CA LEU A 249 -11.25 -24.06 39.09
C LEU A 249 -9.86 -23.60 38.66
N ASN A 250 -9.54 -22.35 38.93
CA ASN A 250 -8.28 -21.69 38.58
C ASN A 250 -7.71 -20.97 39.81
N MET A 251 -6.38 -20.94 39.90
CA MET A 251 -5.65 -20.32 41.01
C MET A 251 -4.63 -19.35 40.43
N TYR A 252 -4.70 -18.08 40.82
CA TYR A 252 -3.84 -17.03 40.29
C TYR A 252 -3.52 -15.97 41.34
N GLU A 253 -2.54 -15.13 41.06
CA GLU A 253 -2.05 -14.10 42.00
C GLU A 253 -2.62 -12.70 41.67
N GLY A 254 -3.61 -12.18 42.39
CA GLY A 254 -4.20 -10.83 42.18
C GLY A 254 -4.11 -9.94 43.42
N LEU A 255 -3.88 -8.63 43.25
CA LEU A 255 -4.08 -7.70 44.37
C LEU A 255 -5.58 -7.58 44.67
N PRO A 256 -6.02 -7.48 45.94
CA PRO A 256 -7.39 -7.06 46.21
C PRO A 256 -7.54 -5.56 45.88
N GLY A 257 -8.18 -5.24 44.75
CA GLY A 257 -8.42 -3.87 44.30
C GLY A 257 -8.54 -3.78 42.77
N ASN A 258 -8.66 -2.55 42.26
CA ASN A 258 -8.55 -2.25 40.83
C ASN A 258 -7.09 -1.98 40.48
N ASP A 259 -6.52 -2.78 39.60
CA ASP A 259 -5.18 -2.57 39.05
C ASP A 259 -5.23 -1.47 37.97
N LYS A 260 -4.05 -0.95 37.57
CA LYS A 260 -3.99 0.08 36.53
C LYS A 260 -3.92 -0.56 35.15
N PRO A 261 -4.46 0.12 34.11
CA PRO A 261 -4.22 -0.28 32.74
C PRO A 261 -2.74 -0.11 32.38
N VAL A 262 -2.32 -0.74 31.29
CA VAL A 262 -0.99 -0.61 30.69
C VAL A 262 -1.15 -0.12 29.26
N ALA A 263 -0.62 1.06 28.97
CA ALA A 263 -0.62 1.68 27.65
C ALA A 263 0.62 1.30 26.83
N VAL A 264 0.48 1.18 25.52
CA VAL A 264 1.58 0.90 24.59
C VAL A 264 1.69 2.02 23.55
N ASP A 265 2.91 2.52 23.33
CA ASP A 265 3.17 3.59 22.36
C ASP A 265 2.73 3.25 20.93
N ASP A 266 2.25 4.27 20.22
CA ASP A 266 1.72 4.19 18.86
C ASP A 266 2.54 5.04 17.87
N THR A 267 2.24 4.86 16.58
CA THR A 267 2.84 5.65 15.50
C THR A 267 1.80 6.15 14.50
N GLY A 268 2.12 7.24 13.77
CA GLY A 268 1.27 7.75 12.70
C GLY A 268 2.01 8.56 11.66
N ILE A 269 1.34 8.83 10.54
CA ILE A 269 1.85 9.70 9.47
C ILE A 269 0.71 10.63 9.05
N THR A 270 1.04 11.90 8.86
CA THR A 270 0.15 12.86 8.20
C THR A 270 0.96 13.73 7.24
N VAL A 271 0.29 14.64 6.54
CA VAL A 271 0.93 15.68 5.75
C VAL A 271 0.73 17.04 6.40
N ILE A 272 1.64 17.95 6.06
CA ILE A 272 1.65 19.37 6.45
C ILE A 272 0.25 19.98 6.31
N ASN A 273 -0.23 20.74 7.30
CA ASN A 273 -1.56 21.36 7.29
C ASN A 273 -2.78 20.41 7.25
N ALA A 274 -2.62 19.08 7.27
CA ALA A 274 -3.73 18.13 7.36
C ALA A 274 -3.87 17.55 8.77
N PRO A 275 -5.01 17.77 9.45
CA PRO A 275 -5.35 17.03 10.65
C PRO A 275 -5.48 15.53 10.37
N ILE A 276 -5.13 14.72 11.36
CA ILE A 276 -5.32 13.26 11.39
C ILE A 276 -6.12 12.88 12.64
N THR A 277 -7.06 11.96 12.48
CA THR A 277 -7.90 11.44 13.58
C THR A 277 -7.48 10.01 13.95
N PHE A 278 -7.01 9.83 15.18
CA PHE A 278 -6.75 8.53 15.79
C PHE A 278 -8.00 8.04 16.50
N LYS A 279 -8.58 6.94 15.99
CA LYS A 279 -9.74 6.33 16.63
C LYS A 279 -9.33 5.69 17.95
N ILE A 280 -10.15 5.88 18.99
CA ILE A 280 -9.89 5.30 20.31
C ILE A 280 -9.69 3.78 20.25
N ALA A 281 -10.54 3.07 19.50
CA ALA A 281 -10.45 1.63 19.32
C ALA A 281 -9.13 1.16 18.68
N ASN A 282 -8.40 2.05 18.01
CA ASN A 282 -7.08 1.73 17.45
C ASN A 282 -5.96 2.00 18.47
N LEU A 283 -6.05 3.13 19.20
CA LEU A 283 -5.05 3.49 20.22
C LEU A 283 -5.05 2.51 21.39
N VAL A 284 -6.22 2.04 21.84
CA VAL A 284 -6.30 1.09 22.97
C VAL A 284 -6.25 -0.38 22.54
N ALA A 285 -6.02 -0.68 21.26
CA ALA A 285 -6.09 -2.05 20.75
C ALA A 285 -4.97 -2.97 21.27
N ASN A 286 -3.81 -2.38 21.56
CA ASN A 286 -2.60 -2.97 22.11
C ASN A 286 -2.45 -2.72 23.62
N ASP A 287 -3.34 -1.92 24.21
CA ASP A 287 -3.38 -1.65 25.65
C ASP A 287 -4.08 -2.80 26.39
N THR A 288 -3.80 -2.94 27.68
CA THR A 288 -4.36 -4.01 28.50
C THR A 288 -4.77 -3.55 29.88
N ASP A 289 -5.84 -4.15 30.40
CA ASP A 289 -6.23 -4.07 31.79
C ASP A 289 -6.32 -5.49 32.38
N ILE A 290 -5.79 -5.67 33.59
CA ILE A 290 -5.68 -6.99 34.22
C ILE A 290 -6.98 -7.47 34.86
N ASP A 291 -7.86 -6.53 35.25
CA ASP A 291 -9.19 -6.82 35.77
C ASP A 291 -10.21 -7.05 34.64
N GLY A 292 -9.82 -6.71 33.40
CA GLY A 292 -10.65 -6.85 32.20
C GLY A 292 -11.58 -5.67 31.98
N ASP A 293 -11.30 -4.54 32.64
CA ASP A 293 -12.10 -3.34 32.52
C ASP A 293 -12.00 -2.70 31.13
N SER A 294 -13.06 -1.98 30.76
CA SER A 294 -13.13 -1.32 29.45
C SER A 294 -12.26 -0.07 29.42
N LEU A 295 -11.30 -0.02 28.49
CA LEU A 295 -10.37 1.08 28.37
C LEU A 295 -10.98 2.29 27.64
N SER A 296 -10.66 3.49 28.14
CA SER A 296 -11.05 4.77 27.56
C SER A 296 -9.89 5.77 27.57
N ILE A 297 -9.91 6.79 26.70
CA ILE A 297 -8.92 7.87 26.75
C ILE A 297 -9.49 9.03 27.57
N SER A 298 -8.84 9.34 28.68
CA SER A 298 -9.27 10.36 29.64
C SER A 298 -8.67 11.74 29.36
N SER A 299 -7.47 11.81 28.78
CA SER A 299 -6.81 13.09 28.45
C SER A 299 -5.78 12.93 27.33
N VAL A 300 -5.42 14.06 26.71
CA VAL A 300 -4.36 14.14 25.69
C VAL A 300 -3.48 15.35 25.92
N LYS A 301 -2.20 15.23 25.60
CA LYS A 301 -1.20 16.29 25.77
C LYS A 301 -0.34 16.41 24.52
N SER A 302 -0.32 17.60 23.93
CA SER A 302 0.54 17.90 22.77
C SER A 302 2.00 17.98 23.20
N ILE A 303 2.91 17.33 22.47
CA ILE A 303 4.35 17.33 22.77
C ILE A 303 5.13 18.14 21.72
N SER A 304 5.00 17.79 20.44
CA SER A 304 5.75 18.46 19.38
C SER A 304 5.03 18.47 18.03
N GLY A 305 5.34 19.45 17.18
CA GLY A 305 4.92 19.52 15.78
C GLY A 305 3.44 19.84 15.51
N GLY A 306 2.58 19.96 16.53
CA GLY A 306 1.15 20.27 16.36
C GLY A 306 0.36 20.25 17.68
N THR A 307 -0.97 20.27 17.56
CA THR A 307 -1.92 20.24 18.68
C THR A 307 -2.79 18.99 18.62
N ALA A 308 -2.83 18.21 19.70
CA ALA A 308 -3.72 17.07 19.91
C ALA A 308 -4.91 17.47 20.81
N ALA A 309 -6.12 17.04 20.44
CA ALA A 309 -7.34 17.25 21.22
C ALA A 309 -8.30 16.05 21.10
N LEU A 310 -9.08 15.78 22.14
CA LEU A 310 -10.15 14.78 22.08
C LEU A 310 -11.37 15.33 21.33
N ASP A 311 -11.98 14.52 20.48
CA ASP A 311 -13.29 14.78 19.93
C ASP A 311 -14.41 14.36 20.91
N GLY A 312 -15.66 14.74 20.62
CA GLY A 312 -16.82 14.38 21.45
C GLY A 312 -17.16 12.88 21.48
N LYS A 313 -16.38 12.03 20.79
CA LYS A 313 -16.51 10.57 20.73
C LYS A 313 -15.31 9.85 21.37
N GLY A 314 -14.36 10.59 21.96
CA GLY A 314 -13.15 10.05 22.60
C GLY A 314 -12.00 9.74 21.64
N ASN A 315 -12.09 10.10 20.36
CA ASN A 315 -10.98 9.98 19.40
C ASN A 315 -10.01 11.15 19.57
N VAL A 316 -8.74 10.95 19.21
CA VAL A 316 -7.73 12.02 19.26
C VAL A 316 -7.55 12.64 17.87
N ILE A 317 -7.74 13.95 17.76
CA ILE A 317 -7.45 14.72 16.55
C ILE A 317 -6.11 15.43 16.75
N PHE A 318 -5.12 15.08 15.94
CA PHE A 318 -3.85 15.80 15.86
C PHE A 318 -3.85 16.74 14.67
N THR A 319 -3.63 18.02 14.90
CA THR A 319 -3.50 19.06 13.87
C THR A 319 -2.06 19.55 13.82
N PRO A 320 -1.30 19.29 12.74
CA PRO A 320 0.05 19.82 12.58
C PRO A 320 0.07 21.34 12.71
N THR A 321 1.17 21.88 13.25
CA THR A 321 1.43 23.32 13.19
C THR A 321 1.45 23.74 11.72
N LYS A 322 0.87 24.91 11.42
CA LYS A 322 0.83 25.40 10.06
C LYS A 322 2.22 25.40 9.43
N ASN A 323 2.33 24.79 8.25
CA ASN A 323 3.54 24.62 7.45
C ASN A 323 4.66 23.77 8.09
N PHE A 324 4.38 23.01 9.14
CA PHE A 324 5.36 22.11 9.74
C PHE A 324 5.52 20.81 8.94
N SER A 325 6.77 20.37 8.76
CA SER A 325 7.14 19.03 8.28
C SER A 325 8.26 18.47 9.15
N GLY A 326 8.21 17.19 9.49
CA GLY A 326 9.17 16.54 10.37
C GLY A 326 8.52 15.61 11.40
N GLN A 327 9.29 15.19 12.41
CA GLN A 327 8.76 14.37 13.51
C GLN A 327 7.88 15.22 14.45
N ALA A 328 6.76 14.66 14.87
CA ALA A 328 5.80 15.25 15.79
C ALA A 328 5.35 14.20 16.83
N SER A 329 4.77 14.62 17.95
CA SER A 329 4.29 13.69 18.96
C SER A 329 3.21 14.27 19.88
N PHE A 330 2.41 13.39 20.48
CA PHE A 330 1.51 13.69 21.59
C PHE A 330 1.38 12.49 22.53
N ASP A 331 1.03 12.75 23.79
CA ASP A 331 0.72 11.71 24.78
C ASP A 331 -0.80 11.58 24.93
N TYR A 332 -1.29 10.37 25.23
CA TYR A 332 -2.67 10.11 25.65
C TYR A 332 -2.69 9.35 26.98
N THR A 333 -3.72 9.59 27.80
CA THR A 333 -3.91 8.88 29.07
C THR A 333 -5.07 7.90 28.95
N VAL A 334 -4.77 6.60 29.04
CA VAL A 334 -5.77 5.54 29.11
C VAL A 334 -6.29 5.39 30.54
N SER A 335 -7.58 5.08 30.69
CA SER A 335 -8.29 4.91 31.96
C SER A 335 -9.19 3.67 31.90
N ASP A 336 -9.18 2.89 32.96
CA ASP A 336 -10.04 1.71 33.15
C ASP A 336 -11.48 2.08 33.61
N GLY A 337 -11.68 3.30 34.10
CA GLY A 337 -12.98 3.76 34.62
C GLY A 337 -13.26 3.35 36.07
N ALA A 338 -12.36 2.59 36.68
CA ALA A 338 -12.36 2.16 38.08
C ALA A 338 -11.27 2.86 38.92
N GLY A 339 -10.50 3.76 38.31
CA GLY A 339 -9.60 4.71 38.97
C GLY A 339 -8.12 4.50 38.64
N GLY A 340 -7.78 3.49 37.83
CA GLY A 340 -6.45 3.30 37.27
C GLY A 340 -6.30 4.00 35.93
N THR A 341 -5.08 4.51 35.71
CA THR A 341 -4.71 5.20 34.48
C THR A 341 -3.27 4.93 34.11
N ASP A 342 -2.95 4.96 32.82
CA ASP A 342 -1.58 4.93 32.28
C ASP A 342 -1.43 5.86 31.06
N THR A 343 -0.21 6.12 30.60
CA THR A 343 0.08 7.06 29.49
C THR A 343 0.80 6.38 28.34
N GLY A 344 0.27 6.49 27.13
CA GLY A 344 0.92 6.10 25.88
C GLY A 344 1.35 7.31 25.06
N THR A 345 2.40 7.14 24.24
CA THR A 345 2.93 8.17 23.34
C THR A 345 2.63 7.82 21.89
N VAL A 346 2.14 8.79 21.11
CA VAL A 346 2.02 8.66 19.65
C VAL A 346 3.16 9.43 18.96
N ASN A 347 3.99 8.71 18.22
CA ASN A 347 5.08 9.30 17.41
C ASN A 347 4.67 9.44 15.93
N LEU A 348 4.80 10.64 15.37
CA LEU A 348 4.20 11.01 14.09
C LEU A 348 5.25 11.54 13.11
N THR A 349 5.13 11.22 11.83
CA THR A 349 5.85 11.92 10.76
C THR A 349 4.91 12.81 9.96
N VAL A 350 5.20 14.12 9.91
CA VAL A 350 4.49 15.10 9.07
C VAL A 350 5.25 15.32 7.77
N LYS A 351 4.72 14.84 6.65
CA LYS A 351 5.35 14.93 5.31
C LYS A 351 4.86 16.15 4.54
N SER A 352 5.64 16.62 3.56
CA SER A 352 5.11 17.51 2.52
C SER A 352 4.24 16.72 1.54
N ALA A 353 3.18 17.32 1.00
CA ALA A 353 2.45 16.68 -0.10
C ALA A 353 3.29 16.73 -1.37
N ASN A 354 3.61 15.57 -1.92
CA ASN A 354 4.40 15.43 -3.13
C ASN A 354 3.51 14.88 -4.25
N ILE A 355 2.93 15.76 -5.07
CA ILE A 355 2.04 15.38 -6.18
C ILE A 355 2.73 15.67 -7.51
N GLY A 356 2.92 14.62 -8.30
CA GLY A 356 3.36 14.72 -9.68
C GLY A 356 2.24 14.39 -10.66
N ILE A 357 2.56 14.49 -11.96
CA ILE A 357 1.60 14.20 -13.03
C ILE A 357 2.24 13.52 -14.22
N ASN A 358 1.56 12.52 -14.78
CA ASN A 358 2.01 11.92 -16.04
C ASN A 358 1.55 12.80 -17.21
N LEU A 359 2.40 12.88 -18.22
CA LEU A 359 2.12 13.63 -19.43
C LEU A 359 1.49 12.71 -20.48
N THR A 360 0.31 13.10 -20.94
CA THR A 360 -0.44 12.39 -21.99
C THR A 360 0.37 12.32 -23.28
N GLY A 361 0.21 11.25 -24.04
CA GLY A 361 0.96 11.04 -25.27
C GLY A 361 0.81 12.14 -26.34
N ILE A 362 1.89 12.28 -27.10
CA ILE A 362 2.01 13.24 -28.20
C ILE A 362 1.34 12.64 -29.44
N TYR A 363 0.20 13.19 -29.83
CA TYR A 363 -0.55 12.77 -31.00
C TYR A 363 -1.21 13.96 -31.68
N TYR A 364 -1.57 13.80 -32.95
CA TYR A 364 -2.28 14.84 -33.67
C TYR A 364 -3.69 15.08 -33.11
N TYR A 365 -4.22 14.08 -32.39
CA TYR A 365 -5.48 14.11 -31.64
C TYR A 365 -5.29 14.29 -30.13
N SER A 366 -4.10 14.64 -29.66
CA SER A 366 -3.87 14.92 -28.25
C SER A 366 -4.42 16.29 -27.89
N THR A 367 -5.25 16.37 -26.86
CA THR A 367 -5.81 17.64 -26.36
C THR A 367 -4.86 18.39 -25.44
N GLN A 368 -3.68 17.82 -25.13
CA GLN A 368 -2.61 18.42 -24.31
C GLN A 368 -1.88 19.56 -25.02
N GLN A 369 -1.65 19.43 -26.35
CA GLN A 369 -0.98 20.42 -27.20
C GLN A 369 0.28 21.08 -26.55
N PRO A 370 1.31 20.29 -26.19
CA PRO A 370 2.42 20.75 -25.36
C PRO A 370 3.44 21.65 -26.09
N PHE A 371 3.43 21.69 -27.42
CA PHE A 371 4.45 22.38 -28.23
C PHE A 371 3.89 23.57 -28.99
N ILE A 372 4.73 24.60 -29.19
CA ILE A 372 4.41 25.73 -30.08
C ILE A 372 4.32 25.26 -31.54
N ASP A 373 5.21 24.35 -31.93
CA ASP A 373 5.21 23.74 -33.26
C ASP A 373 4.23 22.57 -33.32
N LEU A 374 3.09 22.80 -33.97
CA LEU A 374 2.04 21.79 -34.13
C LEU A 374 2.52 20.56 -34.91
N PHE A 375 3.56 20.72 -35.75
CA PHE A 375 4.10 19.61 -36.54
C PHE A 375 4.75 18.54 -35.67
N LYS A 376 5.25 18.89 -34.48
CA LYS A 376 5.83 17.92 -33.52
C LYS A 376 4.82 16.90 -33.03
N SER A 377 3.54 17.23 -33.05
CA SER A 377 2.44 16.32 -32.72
C SER A 377 1.79 15.70 -33.97
N GLY A 378 2.30 15.95 -35.18
CA GLY A 378 1.67 15.52 -36.42
C GLY A 378 1.53 14.00 -36.56
N SER A 379 0.55 13.56 -37.35
CA SER A 379 0.38 12.15 -37.67
C SER A 379 1.58 11.60 -38.43
N LYS A 380 1.70 10.26 -38.50
CA LYS A 380 2.51 9.62 -39.54
C LYS A 380 2.08 10.14 -40.92
N TRP A 381 3.00 10.12 -41.88
CA TRP A 381 2.66 10.42 -43.27
C TRP A 381 1.56 9.46 -43.77
N ILE A 382 0.51 10.05 -44.33
CA ILE A 382 -0.58 9.36 -45.00
C ILE A 382 -0.29 9.41 -46.49
N THR A 383 -0.13 8.25 -47.15
CA THR A 383 0.18 8.19 -48.59
C THR A 383 -1.10 8.42 -49.38
N GLN A 384 -1.11 9.38 -50.30
CA GLN A 384 -2.35 9.80 -50.98
C GLN A 384 -2.24 9.75 -52.50
N ALA A 385 -3.35 9.41 -53.14
CA ALA A 385 -3.55 9.51 -54.58
C ALA A 385 -4.88 10.18 -54.89
N SER A 386 -5.12 10.54 -56.15
CA SER A 386 -6.40 11.13 -56.56
C SER A 386 -7.56 10.20 -56.17
N GLY A 387 -8.51 10.72 -55.37
CA GLY A 387 -9.67 9.97 -54.89
C GLY A 387 -9.40 8.96 -53.77
N THR A 388 -8.15 8.83 -53.29
CA THR A 388 -7.77 7.85 -52.27
C THR A 388 -7.17 8.55 -51.04
N TRP A 389 -7.88 8.46 -49.91
CA TRP A 389 -7.47 9.09 -48.65
C TRP A 389 -6.15 8.53 -48.10
N ASP A 390 -5.99 7.21 -48.13
CA ASP A 390 -4.77 6.51 -47.73
C ASP A 390 -4.54 5.32 -48.68
N THR A 391 -3.42 5.32 -49.40
CA THR A 391 -3.04 4.21 -50.29
C THR A 391 -2.44 3.03 -49.52
N GLN A 392 -2.17 3.18 -48.22
CA GLN A 392 -1.56 2.20 -47.33
C GLN A 392 -0.16 1.75 -47.77
N GLU A 393 0.61 2.68 -48.37
CA GLU A 393 1.94 2.45 -48.93
C GLU A 393 3.05 3.14 -48.11
N GLN A 394 2.82 3.39 -46.83
CA GLN A 394 3.77 4.12 -45.97
C GLN A 394 5.14 3.45 -45.88
N SER A 395 5.21 2.12 -45.96
CA SER A 395 6.47 1.35 -45.98
C SER A 395 7.30 1.58 -47.26
N SER A 396 6.67 2.06 -48.33
CA SER A 396 7.31 2.36 -49.61
C SER A 396 7.72 3.83 -49.73
N LEU A 397 7.47 4.67 -48.72
CA LEU A 397 7.89 6.07 -48.72
C LEU A 397 9.40 6.19 -48.58
N ALA A 398 10.00 6.99 -49.46
CA ALA A 398 11.39 7.39 -49.31
C ALA A 398 11.47 8.50 -48.25
N VAL A 399 12.01 8.16 -47.09
CA VAL A 399 12.21 9.10 -45.97
C VAL A 399 13.66 9.13 -45.53
N ASP A 400 14.12 10.27 -45.03
CA ASP A 400 15.42 10.38 -44.37
C ASP A 400 15.39 9.80 -42.95
N LYS A 401 16.53 9.83 -42.25
CA LYS A 401 16.66 9.33 -40.87
C LYS A 401 15.74 10.03 -39.85
N ASN A 402 15.31 11.26 -40.15
CA ASN A 402 14.47 12.09 -39.29
C ASN A 402 12.98 11.95 -39.66
N GLY A 403 12.64 11.23 -40.73
CA GLY A 403 11.27 10.99 -41.19
C GLY A 403 10.76 12.00 -42.22
N TRP A 404 11.63 12.81 -42.83
CA TRP A 404 11.26 13.75 -43.90
C TRP A 404 11.19 13.04 -45.25
N VAL A 405 10.17 13.35 -46.06
CA VAL A 405 9.95 12.70 -47.36
C VAL A 405 10.94 13.24 -48.39
N THR A 406 11.86 12.38 -48.81
CA THR A 406 12.92 12.71 -49.77
C THR A 406 12.44 12.59 -51.21
N SER A 407 11.46 11.73 -51.48
CA SER A 407 10.89 11.53 -52.82
C SER A 407 9.47 10.97 -52.79
N LEU A 408 8.60 11.52 -53.63
CA LEU A 408 7.25 10.99 -53.87
C LEU A 408 7.21 9.82 -54.87
N LYS A 409 8.35 9.43 -55.45
CA LYS A 409 8.45 8.18 -56.23
C LYS A 409 8.58 6.93 -55.34
N GLY A 410 8.79 7.12 -54.04
CA GLY A 410 9.00 6.03 -53.09
C GLY A 410 10.33 5.28 -53.30
N THR A 411 10.41 4.08 -52.74
CA THR A 411 11.60 3.20 -52.73
C THR A 411 11.58 2.10 -53.81
N GLY A 412 10.57 2.09 -54.70
CA GLY A 412 10.34 1.04 -55.71
C GLY A 412 9.81 1.61 -57.03
N SER A 413 9.24 0.76 -57.89
CA SER A 413 8.85 1.13 -59.27
C SER A 413 7.34 1.14 -59.55
N THR A 414 6.48 0.88 -58.54
CA THR A 414 5.03 0.61 -58.72
C THR A 414 4.11 1.31 -57.72
N GLN A 415 4.56 2.41 -57.10
CA GLN A 415 3.81 3.16 -56.10
C GLN A 415 2.59 3.87 -56.70
N LYS A 416 1.47 3.88 -55.96
CA LYS A 416 0.23 4.56 -56.38
C LYS A 416 0.12 5.98 -55.82
N PHE A 417 0.73 6.25 -54.68
CA PHE A 417 0.70 7.58 -54.08
C PHE A 417 1.42 8.61 -54.98
N THR A 418 0.83 9.79 -55.05
CA THR A 418 1.33 10.95 -55.78
C THR A 418 1.55 12.15 -54.87
N SER A 419 1.18 12.01 -53.58
CA SER A 419 1.30 13.02 -52.54
C SER A 419 1.30 12.34 -51.18
N VAL A 420 1.71 13.06 -50.14
CA VAL A 420 1.57 12.62 -48.76
C VAL A 420 0.96 13.72 -47.93
N SER A 421 0.28 13.36 -46.84
CA SER A 421 -0.30 14.33 -45.91
C SER A 421 0.00 13.98 -44.47
N THR A 422 -0.05 14.97 -43.59
CA THR A 422 -0.07 14.78 -42.14
C THR A 422 -1.21 15.59 -41.53
N LEU A 423 -1.85 15.01 -40.51
CA LEU A 423 -2.88 15.67 -39.71
C LEU A 423 -2.22 16.34 -38.52
N LEU A 424 -2.62 17.58 -38.23
CA LEU A 424 -2.24 18.32 -37.04
C LEU A 424 -3.51 18.77 -36.31
N ALA A 425 -3.52 18.67 -34.98
CA ALA A 425 -4.61 19.17 -34.13
C ALA A 425 -6.03 18.76 -34.60
N SER A 426 -6.18 17.51 -35.02
CA SER A 426 -7.43 16.95 -35.56
C SER A 426 -8.09 16.01 -34.56
N SER A 427 -9.42 15.87 -34.60
CA SER A 427 -10.19 15.04 -33.66
C SER A 427 -10.15 15.50 -32.19
N ILE A 428 -9.90 16.79 -31.99
CA ILE A 428 -9.85 17.45 -30.67
C ILE A 428 -10.94 18.52 -30.50
N ASP A 429 -12.03 18.42 -31.26
CA ASP A 429 -13.22 19.28 -31.19
C ASP A 429 -12.91 20.80 -31.30
N GLY A 430 -11.81 21.17 -31.96
CA GLY A 430 -11.36 22.55 -32.12
C GLY A 430 -10.64 23.15 -30.91
N HIS A 431 -10.27 22.33 -29.91
CA HIS A 431 -9.53 22.75 -28.71
C HIS A 431 -8.03 22.99 -28.96
N TYR A 432 -7.72 23.91 -29.87
CA TYR A 432 -6.37 24.42 -30.10
C TYR A 432 -6.44 25.88 -30.56
N LYS A 433 -5.30 26.58 -30.49
CA LYS A 433 -5.25 28.02 -30.77
C LYS A 433 -5.48 28.29 -32.27
N GLY A 434 -6.48 29.09 -32.59
CA GLY A 434 -6.72 29.62 -33.94
C GLY A 434 -5.91 30.88 -34.25
N GLY A 435 -6.11 31.44 -35.44
CA GLY A 435 -5.47 32.68 -35.90
C GLY A 435 -4.38 32.46 -36.93
N ARG A 436 -3.44 33.41 -37.04
CA ARG A 436 -2.38 33.39 -38.06
C ARG A 436 -1.16 32.59 -37.62
N TYR A 437 -0.71 31.72 -38.51
CA TYR A 437 0.45 30.86 -38.34
C TYR A 437 1.41 31.03 -39.52
N VAL A 438 2.66 30.69 -39.27
CA VAL A 438 3.68 30.55 -40.30
C VAL A 438 4.09 29.09 -40.41
N VAL A 439 4.31 28.65 -41.65
CA VAL A 439 4.85 27.34 -41.97
C VAL A 439 6.24 27.54 -42.54
N LEU A 440 7.26 27.23 -41.73
CA LEU A 440 8.67 27.38 -42.08
C LEU A 440 9.21 26.03 -42.56
N TYR A 441 9.89 26.00 -43.70
CA TYR A 441 10.43 24.76 -44.28
C TYR A 441 11.70 25.04 -45.08
N ASP A 442 12.57 24.05 -45.13
CA ASP A 442 13.78 24.09 -45.95
C ASP A 442 13.57 23.25 -47.21
N GLY A 443 14.25 23.60 -48.30
CA GLY A 443 14.24 22.83 -49.54
C GLY A 443 13.21 23.25 -50.58
N GLN A 444 13.12 22.47 -51.66
CA GLN A 444 12.29 22.74 -52.82
C GLN A 444 11.12 21.75 -52.90
N GLY A 445 9.91 22.28 -53.10
CA GLY A 445 8.69 21.51 -53.22
C GLY A 445 7.46 22.36 -53.04
N THR A 446 6.31 21.70 -52.94
CA THR A 446 5.00 22.34 -52.80
C THR A 446 4.26 21.75 -51.61
N LEU A 447 3.85 22.64 -50.70
CA LEU A 447 2.96 22.36 -49.59
C LEU A 447 1.58 22.98 -49.85
N GLU A 448 0.55 22.18 -49.60
CA GLU A 448 -0.86 22.54 -49.65
C GLU A 448 -1.45 22.44 -48.25
N TYR A 449 -2.43 23.30 -47.95
CA TYR A 449 -3.09 23.37 -46.65
C TYR A 449 -4.60 23.27 -46.86
N ASN A 450 -5.22 22.35 -46.14
CA ASN A 450 -6.66 22.08 -46.21
C ASN A 450 -7.26 22.02 -44.80
N TYR A 451 -8.58 21.81 -44.74
CA TYR A 451 -9.41 21.86 -43.53
C TYR A 451 -9.36 23.24 -42.86
N ASP A 452 -8.88 23.33 -41.62
CA ASP A 452 -8.92 24.55 -40.84
C ASP A 452 -7.93 25.60 -41.34
N ALA A 453 -6.92 25.21 -42.11
CA ALA A 453 -5.87 26.09 -42.61
C ALA A 453 -6.14 26.58 -44.04
N LYS A 454 -5.98 27.89 -44.25
CA LYS A 454 -6.03 28.55 -45.56
C LYS A 454 -4.75 29.32 -45.81
N LYS A 455 -4.08 29.07 -46.94
CA LYS A 455 -2.86 29.79 -47.34
C LYS A 455 -3.16 31.25 -47.67
N VAL A 456 -2.37 32.15 -47.12
CA VAL A 456 -2.36 33.58 -47.46
C VAL A 456 -1.25 33.82 -48.47
N THR A 457 -1.55 33.61 -49.75
CA THR A 457 -0.56 33.66 -50.84
C THR A 457 0.18 34.99 -50.92
N SER A 458 -0.49 36.11 -50.62
CA SER A 458 0.10 37.45 -50.66
C SER A 458 1.20 37.70 -49.62
N LEU A 459 1.25 36.90 -48.55
CA LEU A 459 2.25 36.99 -47.48
C LEU A 459 3.24 35.82 -47.49
N SER A 460 3.02 34.84 -48.37
CA SER A 460 3.84 33.63 -48.45
C SER A 460 5.02 33.83 -49.39
N THR A 461 6.19 33.33 -48.99
CA THR A 461 7.44 33.36 -49.76
C THR A 461 8.11 32.00 -49.73
N PRO A 462 8.98 31.64 -50.69
CA PRO A 462 9.70 30.37 -50.65
C PRO A 462 10.38 30.13 -49.28
N GLY A 463 10.06 29.00 -48.64
CA GLY A 463 10.57 28.62 -47.31
C GLY A 463 9.75 29.14 -46.12
N ARG A 464 8.76 30.00 -46.36
CA ARG A 464 7.88 30.59 -45.35
C ARG A 464 6.49 30.83 -45.93
N ASP A 465 5.56 29.93 -45.66
CA ASP A 465 4.15 30.15 -45.96
C ASP A 465 3.44 30.80 -44.77
N VAL A 466 2.45 31.64 -45.07
CA VAL A 466 1.52 32.18 -44.05
C VAL A 466 0.18 31.50 -44.24
N ILE A 467 -0.42 31.03 -43.14
CA ILE A 467 -1.73 30.39 -43.13
C ILE A 467 -2.62 31.03 -42.06
N ASP A 468 -3.89 31.23 -42.36
CA ASP A 468 -4.91 31.58 -41.38
C ASP A 468 -5.67 30.30 -40.99
N ILE A 469 -5.78 30.06 -39.68
CA ILE A 469 -6.42 28.87 -39.10
C ILE A 469 -7.72 29.24 -38.40
N THR A 470 -8.79 28.53 -38.74
CA THR A 470 -10.07 28.56 -38.03
C THR A 470 -10.33 27.18 -37.41
N PRO A 471 -10.11 27.01 -36.08
CA PRO A 471 -10.20 25.70 -35.44
C PRO A 471 -11.57 25.02 -35.61
N SER A 472 -11.53 23.75 -35.96
CA SER A 472 -12.67 22.83 -35.97
C SER A 472 -12.20 21.43 -35.57
N ASN A 473 -13.12 20.46 -35.58
CA ASN A 473 -12.74 19.07 -35.32
C ASN A 473 -11.88 18.44 -36.43
N ASN A 474 -11.87 19.03 -37.64
CA ASN A 474 -11.07 18.50 -38.75
C ASN A 474 -9.56 18.73 -38.55
N GLY A 475 -9.18 19.76 -37.80
CA GLY A 475 -7.79 20.16 -37.63
C GLY A 475 -7.16 20.66 -38.93
N ILE A 476 -5.85 20.54 -39.06
CA ILE A 476 -5.09 20.98 -40.23
C ILE A 476 -4.65 19.75 -41.01
N LEU A 477 -4.90 19.75 -42.32
CA LEU A 477 -4.29 18.80 -43.25
C LEU A 477 -3.20 19.51 -44.03
N LEU A 478 -1.95 19.20 -43.70
CA LEU A 478 -0.78 19.64 -44.45
C LEU A 478 -0.42 18.56 -45.46
N ARG A 479 -0.42 18.92 -46.73
CA ARG A 479 -0.23 18.00 -47.86
C ARG A 479 0.99 18.39 -48.67
N LEU A 480 1.91 17.47 -48.85
CA LEU A 480 3.10 17.60 -49.69
C LEU A 480 2.79 16.97 -51.06
N THR A 481 2.79 17.80 -52.10
CA THR A 481 2.50 17.38 -53.49
C THR A 481 3.73 17.39 -54.39
N GLN A 482 4.84 17.98 -53.93
CA GLN A 482 6.12 17.96 -54.63
C GLN A 482 7.26 18.10 -53.61
N THR A 483 8.34 17.34 -53.78
CA THR A 483 9.57 17.44 -52.97
C THR A 483 10.76 17.06 -53.85
N ASP A 484 11.86 17.82 -53.77
CA ASP A 484 13.06 17.70 -54.62
C ASP A 484 12.73 17.52 -56.12
N PRO A 485 11.96 18.44 -56.73
CA PRO A 485 11.49 18.27 -58.11
C PRO A 485 12.60 18.17 -59.15
N ASN A 486 13.77 18.69 -58.82
CA ASN A 486 14.95 18.70 -59.69
C ASN A 486 15.93 17.55 -59.39
N ASN A 487 15.59 16.65 -58.45
CA ASN A 487 16.42 15.52 -58.05
C ASN A 487 17.86 15.92 -57.66
N THR A 488 17.97 16.99 -56.88
CA THR A 488 19.22 17.61 -56.40
C THR A 488 19.59 17.18 -54.98
N GLY A 489 18.72 16.45 -54.30
CA GLY A 489 18.77 16.19 -52.87
C GLY A 489 18.19 17.31 -52.01
N ASN A 490 17.63 18.38 -52.61
CA ASN A 490 17.08 19.52 -51.88
C ASN A 490 15.58 19.33 -51.57
N TYR A 491 15.22 18.23 -50.93
CA TYR A 491 13.85 17.88 -50.54
C TYR A 491 13.33 18.75 -49.40
N LEU A 492 12.00 18.86 -49.32
CA LEU A 492 11.30 19.56 -48.23
C LEU A 492 11.57 18.86 -46.90
N ARG A 493 12.04 19.63 -45.92
CA ARG A 493 12.38 19.14 -44.57
C ARG A 493 12.30 20.26 -43.55
N ASN A 494 12.44 19.89 -42.28
CA ASN A 494 12.30 20.80 -41.15
C ASN A 494 10.99 21.58 -41.24
N ILE A 495 9.85 20.95 -41.52
CA ILE A 495 8.57 21.68 -41.58
C ILE A 495 8.15 22.02 -40.16
N ARG A 496 7.85 23.30 -39.90
CA ARG A 496 7.44 23.84 -38.60
C ARG A 496 6.15 24.62 -38.77
N VAL A 497 5.13 24.36 -37.97
CA VAL A 497 3.83 25.04 -38.02
C VAL A 497 3.62 25.77 -36.69
N ILE A 498 3.93 27.06 -36.67
CA ILE A 498 4.00 27.87 -35.43
C ILE A 498 3.10 29.10 -35.54
N PRO A 499 2.53 29.60 -34.42
CA PRO A 499 1.85 30.89 -34.41
C PRO A 499 2.78 31.99 -34.93
N GLU A 500 2.27 32.91 -35.76
CA GLU A 500 3.09 33.99 -36.33
C GLU A 500 3.77 34.84 -35.25
N ALA A 501 3.07 35.07 -34.13
CA ALA A 501 3.60 35.78 -32.98
C ALA A 501 4.82 35.10 -32.31
N SER A 502 5.04 33.81 -32.55
CA SER A 502 6.14 33.03 -31.99
C SER A 502 7.31 32.85 -32.97
N GLU A 503 7.24 33.40 -34.18
CA GLU A 503 8.23 33.17 -35.24
C GLU A 503 9.67 33.55 -34.84
N SER A 504 9.84 34.58 -34.00
CA SER A 504 11.16 35.00 -33.52
C SER A 504 11.66 34.23 -32.30
N THR A 505 10.79 33.48 -31.61
CA THR A 505 11.11 32.86 -30.31
C THR A 505 10.99 31.34 -30.28
N TYR A 506 10.30 30.71 -31.24
CA TYR A 506 9.98 29.27 -31.20
C TYR A 506 11.22 28.36 -31.09
N SER A 507 12.37 28.81 -31.59
CA SER A 507 13.64 28.07 -31.52
C SER A 507 14.25 28.01 -30.11
N THR A 508 13.87 28.96 -29.25
CA THR A 508 14.30 29.01 -27.83
C THR A 508 13.18 28.59 -26.87
N ASN A 509 11.93 28.80 -27.27
CA ASN A 509 10.72 28.43 -26.52
C ASN A 509 9.94 27.37 -27.30
N ILE A 510 10.17 26.09 -27.02
CA ILE A 510 9.51 25.00 -27.74
C ILE A 510 8.12 24.65 -27.17
N PHE A 511 7.86 25.01 -25.90
CA PHE A 511 6.63 24.63 -25.21
C PHE A 511 5.53 25.66 -25.35
N ASN A 512 4.29 25.17 -25.49
CA ASN A 512 3.11 25.99 -25.43
C ASN A 512 2.97 26.62 -24.02
N PRO A 513 2.93 27.95 -23.88
CA PRO A 513 2.84 28.60 -22.57
C PRO A 513 1.53 28.29 -21.83
N GLU A 514 0.42 28.01 -22.53
CA GLU A 514 -0.81 27.58 -21.86
C GLU A 514 -0.67 26.19 -21.25
N PHE A 515 0.13 25.32 -21.87
CA PHE A 515 0.43 23.99 -21.34
C PHE A 515 1.28 24.07 -20.08
N LEU A 516 2.33 24.90 -20.10
CA LEU A 516 3.20 25.10 -18.93
C LEU A 516 2.40 25.51 -17.68
N LYS A 517 1.45 26.44 -17.81
CA LYS A 517 0.58 26.88 -16.71
C LYS A 517 -0.26 25.75 -16.08
N LYS A 518 -0.50 24.65 -16.78
CA LYS A 518 -1.31 23.54 -16.25
C LYS A 518 -0.49 22.59 -15.40
N ILE A 519 0.82 22.52 -15.64
CA ILE A 519 1.70 21.50 -15.06
C ILE A 519 2.80 22.07 -14.15
N ASP A 520 3.03 23.38 -14.13
CA ASP A 520 4.11 24.04 -13.39
C ASP A 520 4.07 23.83 -11.87
N SER A 521 2.89 23.56 -11.33
CA SER A 521 2.65 23.39 -9.90
C SER A 521 2.93 21.96 -9.41
N PHE A 522 3.18 21.01 -10.32
CA PHE A 522 3.45 19.61 -9.98
C PHE A 522 4.95 19.39 -9.73
N SER A 523 5.26 18.61 -8.69
CA SER A 523 6.63 18.39 -8.23
C SER A 523 7.44 17.48 -9.16
N THR A 524 6.78 16.58 -9.89
CA THR A 524 7.40 15.57 -10.74
C THR A 524 6.59 15.37 -12.01
N LEU A 525 7.27 15.30 -13.16
CA LEU A 525 6.68 14.98 -14.46
C LEU A 525 7.13 13.58 -14.90
N ARG A 526 6.18 12.70 -15.21
CA ARG A 526 6.47 11.36 -15.75
C ARG A 526 6.19 11.31 -17.24
N PHE A 527 7.16 10.79 -17.98
CA PHE A 527 7.24 10.88 -19.44
C PHE A 527 6.89 9.58 -20.17
N MET A 528 6.23 8.62 -19.52
CA MET A 528 5.93 7.29 -20.06
C MET A 528 5.36 7.32 -21.49
N ASP A 529 4.27 8.06 -21.74
CA ASP A 529 3.68 8.15 -23.07
C ASP A 529 4.54 8.97 -24.05
N TRP A 530 5.21 10.01 -23.56
CA TRP A 530 6.14 10.81 -24.36
C TRP A 530 7.31 9.97 -24.86
N MET A 531 7.79 9.01 -24.07
CA MET A 531 8.84 8.07 -24.45
C MET A 531 8.33 6.92 -25.33
N LYS A 532 7.00 6.78 -25.48
CA LYS A 532 6.35 5.62 -26.10
C LYS A 532 6.87 4.31 -25.52
N THR A 533 6.80 4.20 -24.21
CA THR A 533 7.38 3.08 -23.45
C THR A 533 6.66 1.76 -23.73
N ASN A 534 5.33 1.76 -23.74
CA ASN A 534 4.54 0.55 -24.03
C ASN A 534 4.82 0.09 -25.46
N ASP A 535 5.20 -1.19 -25.61
CA ASP A 535 5.56 -1.80 -26.89
C ASP A 535 6.69 -1.05 -27.65
N SER A 536 7.54 -0.31 -26.93
CA SER A 536 8.62 0.45 -27.53
C SER A 536 9.56 -0.43 -28.36
N SER A 537 9.86 0.00 -29.59
CA SER A 537 10.89 -0.60 -30.43
C SER A 537 12.26 0.07 -30.28
N GLN A 538 12.39 1.05 -29.38
CA GLN A 538 13.67 1.69 -29.11
C GLN A 538 14.61 0.72 -28.39
N LYS A 539 15.84 0.62 -28.89
CA LYS A 539 16.85 -0.34 -28.41
C LYS A 539 18.23 0.32 -28.27
N GLU A 540 18.82 0.72 -29.38
CA GLU A 540 20.14 1.37 -29.42
C GLU A 540 20.01 2.90 -29.34
N TRP A 541 21.01 3.58 -28.76
CA TRP A 541 21.01 5.05 -28.63
C TRP A 541 20.83 5.75 -29.97
N SER A 542 21.42 5.20 -31.03
CA SER A 542 21.31 5.72 -32.41
C SER A 542 19.88 5.67 -32.98
N ASN A 543 18.98 4.87 -32.39
CA ASN A 543 17.61 4.68 -32.86
C ASN A 543 16.58 5.59 -32.18
N ARG A 544 17.00 6.38 -31.18
CA ARG A 544 16.13 7.27 -30.40
C ARG A 544 15.56 8.43 -31.23
N PRO A 545 14.46 9.05 -30.80
CA PRO A 545 14.05 10.36 -31.32
C PRO A 545 15.07 11.46 -30.96
N THR A 546 15.23 12.42 -31.85
CA THR A 546 16.06 13.64 -31.70
C THR A 546 15.20 14.88 -31.88
N LEU A 547 15.74 16.07 -31.59
CA LEU A 547 15.05 17.34 -31.87
C LEU A 547 14.69 17.49 -33.36
N ASP A 548 15.50 16.94 -34.26
CA ASP A 548 15.31 16.98 -35.71
C ASP A 548 14.27 15.96 -36.23
N THR A 549 13.83 15.03 -35.38
CA THR A 549 12.78 14.08 -35.75
C THR A 549 11.52 14.84 -36.15
N ALA A 550 10.95 14.48 -37.30
CA ALA A 550 9.88 15.24 -37.94
C ALA A 550 8.65 15.40 -37.04
N SER A 551 8.12 14.28 -36.55
CA SER A 551 7.04 14.26 -35.54
C SER A 551 7.42 13.37 -34.37
N TRP A 552 7.28 13.90 -33.16
CA TRP A 552 7.47 13.18 -31.90
C TRP A 552 6.28 12.27 -31.58
N GLY A 553 5.14 12.47 -32.25
CA GLY A 553 4.01 11.54 -32.17
C GLY A 553 4.26 10.18 -32.84
N THR A 554 5.42 9.97 -33.44
CA THR A 554 5.81 8.70 -34.07
C THR A 554 6.61 7.80 -33.12
N LYS A 555 7.88 8.17 -32.84
CA LYS A 555 8.84 7.42 -32.01
C LYS A 555 8.88 7.88 -30.54
N GLY A 556 8.20 8.98 -30.20
CA GLY A 556 8.29 9.63 -28.90
C GLY A 556 9.09 10.94 -28.95
N ALA A 557 9.08 11.66 -27.83
CA ALA A 557 9.85 12.88 -27.62
C ALA A 557 11.32 12.57 -27.30
N PRO A 558 12.25 13.43 -27.75
CA PRO A 558 13.66 13.33 -27.41
C PRO A 558 13.91 13.66 -25.92
N VAL A 559 14.96 13.07 -25.33
CA VAL A 559 15.39 13.37 -23.95
C VAL A 559 15.72 14.85 -23.77
N GLU A 560 16.20 15.49 -24.83
CA GLU A 560 16.45 16.91 -24.92
C GLU A 560 15.20 17.74 -24.56
N ALA A 561 14.02 17.37 -25.09
CA ALA A 561 12.77 18.05 -24.80
C ALA A 561 12.25 17.73 -23.39
N MET A 562 12.34 16.47 -22.96
CA MET A 562 11.86 16.07 -21.62
C MET A 562 12.64 16.79 -20.50
N VAL A 563 13.97 16.85 -20.61
CA VAL A 563 14.82 17.59 -19.66
C VAL A 563 14.56 19.09 -19.72
N ALA A 564 14.34 19.65 -20.92
CA ALA A 564 13.99 21.07 -21.06
C ALA A 564 12.66 21.40 -20.37
N LEU A 565 11.66 20.50 -20.44
CA LEU A 565 10.38 20.69 -19.77
C LEU A 565 10.55 20.69 -18.24
N ALA A 566 11.19 19.66 -17.70
CA ALA A 566 11.49 19.56 -16.28
C ALA A 566 12.25 20.80 -15.76
N ASN A 567 13.20 21.30 -16.54
CA ASN A 567 13.95 22.50 -16.20
C ASN A 567 13.08 23.77 -16.20
N VAL A 568 12.20 23.97 -17.18
CA VAL A 568 11.38 25.19 -17.24
C VAL A 568 10.29 25.21 -16.17
N THR A 569 9.73 24.05 -15.80
CA THR A 569 8.75 23.94 -14.71
C THR A 569 9.39 23.80 -13.33
N ASN A 570 10.70 23.57 -13.26
CA ASN A 570 11.41 23.26 -12.02
C ASN A 570 10.84 22.01 -11.31
N SER A 571 10.47 21.00 -12.09
CA SER A 571 9.92 19.72 -11.62
C SER A 571 10.95 18.60 -11.78
N ASN A 572 10.91 17.61 -10.91
CA ASN A 572 11.67 16.38 -11.10
C ASN A 572 11.22 15.66 -12.38
N ALA A 573 12.09 14.83 -12.95
CA ALA A 573 11.80 14.09 -14.18
C ALA A 573 11.75 12.59 -13.91
N TRP A 574 10.67 11.92 -14.32
CA TRP A 574 10.53 10.48 -14.24
C TRP A 574 10.55 9.87 -15.64
N PHE A 575 11.59 9.08 -15.89
CA PHE A 575 11.86 8.44 -17.16
C PHE A 575 11.57 6.94 -17.11
N ASN A 576 10.98 6.43 -18.19
CA ASN A 576 10.61 5.03 -18.36
C ASN A 576 11.46 4.41 -19.47
N MET A 577 12.57 3.78 -19.08
CA MET A 577 13.52 3.21 -20.05
C MET A 577 12.84 2.18 -20.95
N PRO A 578 13.03 2.20 -22.28
CA PRO A 578 12.46 1.19 -23.17
C PRO A 578 12.86 -0.22 -22.73
N HIS A 579 11.93 -1.18 -22.83
CA HIS A 579 12.19 -2.55 -22.38
C HIS A 579 13.32 -3.25 -23.14
N GLN A 580 13.60 -2.84 -24.38
CA GLN A 580 14.71 -3.38 -25.17
C GLN A 580 15.99 -2.54 -25.09
N ALA A 581 16.02 -1.48 -24.29
CA ALA A 581 17.16 -0.56 -24.23
C ALA A 581 18.46 -1.31 -23.86
N THR A 582 19.48 -1.14 -24.68
CA THR A 582 20.82 -1.63 -24.37
C THR A 582 21.47 -0.81 -23.26
N ASP A 583 22.47 -1.36 -22.60
CA ASP A 583 23.21 -0.63 -21.57
C ASP A 583 23.86 0.65 -22.13
N GLU A 584 24.24 0.65 -23.41
CA GLU A 584 24.69 1.85 -24.14
C GLU A 584 23.58 2.92 -24.18
N TYR A 585 22.36 2.56 -24.60
CA TYR A 585 21.23 3.48 -24.61
C TYR A 585 21.01 4.09 -23.23
N VAL A 586 20.95 3.25 -22.19
CA VAL A 586 20.71 3.68 -20.80
C VAL A 586 21.82 4.61 -20.32
N THR A 587 23.08 4.27 -20.60
CA THR A 587 24.26 5.08 -20.22
C THR A 587 24.24 6.45 -20.89
N GLN A 588 23.96 6.51 -22.20
CA GLN A 588 23.93 7.77 -22.95
C GLN A 588 22.74 8.65 -22.53
N PHE A 589 21.58 8.03 -22.25
CA PHE A 589 20.42 8.73 -21.71
C PHE A 589 20.72 9.35 -20.36
N ALA A 590 21.23 8.55 -19.41
CA ALA A 590 21.62 9.01 -18.08
C ALA A 590 22.67 10.13 -18.16
N THR A 591 23.64 10.01 -19.08
CA THR A 591 24.70 11.01 -19.27
C THR A 591 24.11 12.34 -19.73
N TYR A 592 23.17 12.31 -20.67
CA TYR A 592 22.47 13.53 -21.10
C TYR A 592 21.70 14.16 -19.94
N VAL A 593 20.95 13.37 -19.16
CA VAL A 593 20.17 13.89 -18.03
C VAL A 593 21.08 14.48 -16.96
N LYS A 594 22.16 13.80 -16.56
CA LYS A 594 23.14 14.30 -15.60
C LYS A 594 23.66 15.68 -15.97
N ASN A 595 24.03 15.85 -17.24
CA ASN A 595 24.69 17.06 -17.73
C ASN A 595 23.73 18.24 -17.95
N ASN A 596 22.42 17.98 -18.13
CA ASN A 596 21.47 19.00 -18.58
C ASN A 596 20.28 19.23 -17.63
N LEU A 597 19.97 18.32 -16.73
CA LEU A 597 18.91 18.52 -15.73
C LEU A 597 19.42 19.45 -14.62
N LYS A 598 18.67 20.52 -14.32
CA LYS A 598 19.05 21.56 -13.36
C LYS A 598 19.56 20.95 -12.04
N PRO A 599 20.66 21.46 -11.47
CA PRO A 599 21.14 21.03 -10.16
C PRO A 599 20.02 21.12 -9.11
N GLY A 600 19.87 20.08 -8.28
CA GLY A 600 18.82 19.98 -7.27
C GLY A 600 17.58 19.18 -7.70
N LEU A 601 17.28 19.11 -9.00
CA LEU A 601 16.20 18.25 -9.50
C LEU A 601 16.63 16.77 -9.51
N LYS A 602 15.69 15.90 -9.21
CA LYS A 602 15.83 14.45 -9.18
C LYS A 602 15.41 13.82 -10.52
N ALA A 603 16.05 12.70 -10.85
CA ALA A 603 15.72 11.84 -11.97
C ALA A 603 15.20 10.50 -11.45
N TYR A 604 13.89 10.26 -11.58
CA TYR A 604 13.29 8.95 -11.30
C TYR A 604 13.50 8.04 -12.51
N VAL A 605 13.97 6.83 -12.27
CA VAL A 605 14.35 5.87 -13.31
C VAL A 605 13.56 4.59 -13.12
N GLU A 606 12.65 4.32 -14.05
CA GLU A 606 11.83 3.12 -14.09
C GLU A 606 12.19 2.29 -15.32
N TYR A 607 12.32 0.97 -15.15
CA TYR A 607 12.49 0.07 -16.29
C TYR A 607 11.14 -0.25 -16.93
N SER A 608 10.88 0.35 -18.09
CA SER A 608 9.61 0.21 -18.82
C SER A 608 8.38 0.66 -18.01
N ASN A 609 7.22 0.08 -18.30
CA ASN A 609 5.93 0.39 -17.69
C ASN A 609 5.10 -0.88 -17.56
N GLU A 610 4.48 -1.10 -16.40
CA GLU A 610 3.59 -2.24 -16.11
C GLU A 610 4.09 -3.58 -16.66
N VAL A 611 5.38 -3.91 -16.47
CA VAL A 611 5.98 -5.15 -17.00
C VAL A 611 5.26 -6.40 -16.48
N TRP A 612 4.55 -6.31 -15.36
CA TRP A 612 3.68 -7.36 -14.84
C TRP A 612 2.46 -7.67 -15.72
N ASN A 613 2.08 -6.79 -16.65
CA ASN A 613 0.90 -6.92 -17.50
C ASN A 613 1.22 -7.71 -18.78
N ALA A 614 0.75 -8.96 -18.84
CA ALA A 614 0.98 -9.87 -19.95
C ALA A 614 0.40 -9.43 -21.31
N SER A 615 -0.47 -8.41 -21.31
CA SER A 615 -1.00 -7.84 -22.56
C SER A 615 0.07 -7.07 -23.34
N PHE A 616 1.11 -6.57 -22.67
CA PHE A 616 2.14 -5.77 -23.30
C PHE A 616 3.35 -6.59 -23.79
N GLY A 617 4.00 -6.10 -24.85
CA GLY A 617 5.22 -6.68 -25.42
C GLY A 617 6.41 -6.64 -24.47
N GLN A 618 6.50 -5.64 -23.59
CA GLN A 618 7.56 -5.59 -22.57
C GLN A 618 7.52 -6.77 -21.60
N ASN A 619 6.32 -7.25 -21.22
CA ASN A 619 6.19 -8.43 -20.36
C ASN A 619 6.82 -9.65 -21.05
N LYS A 620 6.44 -9.90 -22.31
CA LYS A 620 6.94 -11.01 -23.13
C LYS A 620 8.46 -10.94 -23.34
N TYR A 621 8.98 -9.73 -23.55
CA TYR A 621 10.42 -9.53 -23.69
C TYR A 621 11.17 -9.88 -22.40
N VAL A 622 10.68 -9.38 -21.26
CA VAL A 622 11.31 -9.62 -19.95
C VAL A 622 11.21 -11.07 -19.53
N ASP A 623 10.10 -11.74 -19.85
CA ASP A 623 9.93 -13.18 -19.64
C ASP A 623 11.01 -14.00 -20.38
N GLY A 624 11.40 -13.54 -21.58
CA GLY A 624 12.46 -14.16 -22.38
C GLY A 624 13.89 -13.89 -21.91
N LEU A 625 14.12 -13.02 -20.91
CA LEU A 625 15.48 -12.69 -20.44
C LEU A 625 16.13 -13.80 -19.62
N SER A 626 15.34 -14.70 -19.04
CA SER A 626 15.86 -15.80 -18.22
C SER A 626 14.97 -17.03 -18.35
N SER A 627 15.59 -18.21 -18.47
CA SER A 627 14.89 -19.49 -18.45
C SER A 627 14.63 -20.03 -17.04
N THR A 628 15.17 -19.38 -16.00
CA THR A 628 15.08 -19.85 -14.60
C THR A 628 14.28 -18.93 -13.69
N LEU A 629 13.98 -17.70 -14.13
CA LEU A 629 13.26 -16.69 -13.35
C LEU A 629 11.87 -16.48 -13.93
N ASN A 630 10.88 -16.23 -13.08
CA ASN A 630 9.59 -15.74 -13.54
C ASN A 630 9.67 -14.28 -14.00
N THR A 631 8.65 -13.80 -14.73
CA THR A 631 8.67 -12.47 -15.33
C THR A 631 8.93 -11.34 -14.31
N PRO A 632 8.25 -11.28 -13.13
CA PRO A 632 8.56 -10.26 -12.13
C PRO A 632 9.98 -10.34 -11.54
N GLN A 633 10.55 -11.53 -11.38
CA GLN A 633 11.94 -11.71 -10.94
C GLN A 633 12.94 -11.18 -11.99
N SER A 634 12.76 -11.56 -13.26
CA SER A 634 13.55 -11.05 -14.38
C SER A 634 13.46 -9.53 -14.50
N TYR A 635 12.26 -8.99 -14.31
CA TYR A 635 12.01 -7.55 -14.24
C TYR A 635 12.78 -6.88 -13.09
N GLY A 636 12.68 -7.41 -11.87
CA GLY A 636 13.35 -6.84 -10.71
C GLY A 636 14.86 -6.80 -10.88
N LYS A 637 15.44 -7.90 -11.37
CA LYS A 637 16.88 -7.97 -11.68
C LYS A 637 17.30 -6.93 -12.72
N ARG A 638 16.59 -6.82 -13.84
CA ARG A 638 16.94 -5.85 -14.89
C ARG A 638 16.73 -4.40 -14.46
N THR A 639 15.74 -4.14 -13.61
CA THR A 639 15.51 -2.81 -13.03
C THR A 639 16.73 -2.37 -12.23
N VAL A 640 17.26 -3.25 -11.37
CA VAL A 640 18.48 -3.01 -10.58
C VAL A 640 19.72 -2.78 -11.46
N GLU A 641 19.88 -3.53 -12.55
CA GLU A 641 20.99 -3.31 -13.49
C GLU A 641 20.91 -1.90 -14.12
N ILE A 642 19.71 -1.47 -14.53
CA ILE A 642 19.48 -0.16 -15.13
C ILE A 642 19.73 0.97 -14.12
N THR A 643 19.23 0.86 -12.90
CA THR A 643 19.45 1.89 -11.87
C THR A 643 20.92 1.98 -11.47
N ASN A 644 21.64 0.85 -11.39
CA ASN A 644 23.08 0.86 -11.19
C ASN A 644 23.86 1.56 -12.32
N ILE A 645 23.43 1.45 -13.58
CA ILE A 645 24.03 2.23 -14.68
C ILE A 645 23.86 3.73 -14.44
N TRP A 646 22.67 4.16 -14.00
CA TRP A 646 22.40 5.56 -13.69
C TRP A 646 23.24 6.07 -12.51
N ASP A 647 23.31 5.30 -11.42
CA ASP A 647 24.15 5.63 -10.26
C ASP A 647 25.62 5.79 -10.64
N ASN A 648 26.14 4.88 -11.47
CA ASN A 648 27.52 4.93 -11.97
C ASN A 648 27.76 6.18 -12.82
N VAL A 649 26.81 6.54 -13.69
CA VAL A 649 26.90 7.75 -14.51
C VAL A 649 26.86 9.00 -13.64
N PHE A 650 25.95 9.09 -12.67
CA PHE A 650 25.82 10.25 -11.78
C PHE A 650 26.99 10.37 -10.79
N GLY A 651 27.58 9.24 -10.37
CA GLY A 651 28.77 9.22 -9.53
C GLY A 651 28.52 9.87 -8.16
N THR A 652 29.19 10.98 -7.87
CA THR A 652 29.00 11.73 -6.63
C THR A 652 27.61 12.35 -6.51
N ASP A 653 26.90 12.53 -7.63
CA ASP A 653 25.56 13.11 -7.67
C ASP A 653 24.45 12.05 -7.61
N LYS A 654 24.78 10.79 -7.31
CA LYS A 654 23.83 9.65 -7.36
C LYS A 654 22.60 9.82 -6.47
N ASP A 655 22.68 10.63 -5.40
CA ASP A 655 21.51 10.96 -4.58
C ASP A 655 20.41 11.70 -5.39
N ARG A 656 20.71 12.17 -6.61
CA ARG A 656 19.73 12.71 -7.56
C ARG A 656 18.99 11.64 -8.36
N VAL A 657 19.51 10.42 -8.44
CA VAL A 657 18.84 9.28 -9.08
C VAL A 657 17.89 8.68 -8.06
N ILE A 658 16.66 8.42 -8.49
CA ILE A 658 15.65 7.71 -7.70
C ILE A 658 15.30 6.43 -8.47
N GLY A 659 15.85 5.29 -8.06
CA GLY A 659 15.57 4.01 -8.68
C GLY A 659 14.16 3.53 -8.34
N VAL A 660 13.35 3.26 -9.36
CA VAL A 660 11.93 2.94 -9.20
C VAL A 660 11.65 1.48 -9.53
N MET A 661 11.13 0.74 -8.55
CA MET A 661 10.60 -0.61 -8.73
C MET A 661 9.08 -0.59 -8.89
N GLY A 662 8.58 -0.61 -10.13
CA GLY A 662 7.14 -0.68 -10.44
C GLY A 662 6.47 -2.02 -10.13
N ALA A 663 5.23 -2.01 -9.65
CA ALA A 663 4.43 -3.18 -9.30
C ALA A 663 2.91 -2.95 -9.49
N GLN A 664 2.10 -4.01 -9.41
CA GLN A 664 0.65 -3.92 -9.55
C GLN A 664 -0.01 -3.75 -8.17
N ALA A 665 -0.69 -2.63 -7.92
CA ALA A 665 -1.32 -2.33 -6.62
C ALA A 665 -2.30 -3.43 -6.16
N ALA A 666 -3.07 -3.99 -7.11
CA ALA A 666 -4.05 -5.05 -6.85
C ALA A 666 -3.40 -6.42 -6.55
N ASN A 667 -2.12 -6.61 -6.87
CA ASN A 667 -1.42 -7.89 -6.71
C ASN A 667 0.02 -7.69 -6.19
N PRO A 668 0.19 -7.59 -4.85
CA PRO A 668 1.49 -7.39 -4.23
C PRO A 668 2.50 -8.52 -4.51
N TRP A 669 2.05 -9.68 -4.98
CA TRP A 669 2.94 -10.75 -5.40
C TRP A 669 3.97 -10.26 -6.42
N THR A 670 3.58 -9.40 -7.37
CA THR A 670 4.51 -8.86 -8.39
C THR A 670 5.68 -8.13 -7.74
N ALA A 671 5.43 -7.37 -6.67
CA ALA A 671 6.47 -6.68 -5.90
C ALA A 671 7.34 -7.66 -5.11
N THR A 672 6.72 -8.61 -4.39
CA THR A 672 7.47 -9.58 -3.57
C THR A 672 8.42 -10.44 -4.39
N GLN A 673 8.11 -10.68 -5.67
CA GLN A 673 8.99 -11.38 -6.59
C GLN A 673 10.11 -10.49 -7.13
N ALA A 674 9.79 -9.27 -7.57
CA ALA A 674 10.78 -8.35 -8.11
C ALA A 674 11.82 -7.93 -7.05
N LEU A 675 11.39 -7.70 -5.81
CA LEU A 675 12.24 -7.25 -4.71
C LEU A 675 13.19 -8.34 -4.15
N GLN A 676 13.17 -9.57 -4.67
CA GLN A 676 14.17 -10.58 -4.29
C GLN A 676 15.58 -10.23 -4.78
N TYR A 677 15.68 -9.36 -5.78
CA TYR A 677 16.95 -8.92 -6.38
C TYR A 677 17.33 -7.48 -6.04
N VAL A 678 16.58 -6.84 -5.13
CA VAL A 678 16.76 -5.43 -4.78
C VAL A 678 18.13 -5.18 -4.14
N ASP A 679 18.76 -4.06 -4.51
CA ASP A 679 19.96 -3.54 -3.85
C ASP A 679 19.78 -2.06 -3.47
N LYS A 680 20.88 -1.39 -3.13
CA LYS A 680 20.87 0.02 -2.69
C LYS A 680 20.58 1.04 -3.80
N SER A 681 20.50 0.63 -5.06
CA SER A 681 20.17 1.50 -6.19
C SER A 681 18.67 1.69 -6.39
N ILE A 682 17.84 0.93 -5.65
CA ILE A 682 16.39 1.10 -5.66
C ILE A 682 16.00 1.92 -4.44
N ASP A 683 15.31 3.03 -4.68
CA ASP A 683 14.93 4.00 -3.65
C ASP A 683 13.46 3.92 -3.31
N VAL A 684 12.60 3.55 -4.25
CA VAL A 684 11.14 3.53 -4.07
C VAL A 684 10.47 2.33 -4.74
N ILE A 685 9.33 1.93 -4.20
CA ILE A 685 8.41 1.01 -4.85
C ILE A 685 7.19 1.77 -5.38
N ALA A 686 6.91 1.61 -6.67
CA ALA A 686 5.82 2.31 -7.35
C ALA A 686 4.62 1.39 -7.60
N ILE A 687 3.42 1.85 -7.28
CA ILE A 687 2.15 1.13 -7.50
C ILE A 687 1.14 1.99 -8.29
N ASN A 688 0.11 1.38 -8.87
CA ASN A 688 -1.00 2.06 -9.57
C ASN A 688 -2.30 2.04 -8.72
N PRO A 689 -2.46 2.99 -7.78
CA PRO A 689 -3.56 3.00 -6.83
C PRO A 689 -4.87 3.52 -7.47
N TYR A 690 -5.50 2.66 -8.27
CA TYR A 690 -6.76 2.96 -8.95
C TYR A 690 -7.98 2.86 -8.04
N VAL A 691 -8.99 3.68 -8.32
CA VAL A 691 -10.31 3.69 -7.66
C VAL A 691 -11.41 3.38 -8.67
N GLY A 692 -12.33 2.48 -8.34
CA GLY A 692 -13.56 2.26 -9.12
C GLY A 692 -13.46 1.34 -10.35
N ASN A 693 -12.29 0.78 -10.67
CA ASN A 693 -12.11 -0.12 -11.84
C ASN A 693 -13.10 -1.30 -11.86
N TYR A 694 -13.42 -1.86 -10.69
CA TYR A 694 -14.34 -2.98 -10.59
C TYR A 694 -15.76 -2.68 -11.09
N LEU A 695 -16.18 -1.40 -11.15
CA LEU A 695 -17.49 -1.02 -11.67
C LEU A 695 -17.63 -1.31 -13.18
N GLY A 696 -16.51 -1.32 -13.90
CA GLY A 696 -16.48 -1.58 -15.34
C GLY A 696 -16.23 -3.04 -15.71
N THR A 697 -16.31 -3.99 -14.78
CA THR A 697 -16.09 -5.42 -15.08
C THR A 697 -17.40 -6.11 -15.51
N SER A 698 -17.28 -7.23 -16.24
CA SER A 698 -18.42 -8.02 -16.70
C SER A 698 -19.31 -8.51 -15.56
N ASP A 699 -18.73 -8.73 -14.37
CA ASP A 699 -19.44 -9.23 -13.20
C ASP A 699 -20.48 -8.24 -12.67
N ASN A 700 -20.21 -6.94 -12.85
CA ASN A 700 -21.05 -5.84 -12.36
C ASN A 700 -21.86 -5.16 -13.48
N GLN A 701 -21.61 -5.52 -14.76
CA GLN A 701 -22.19 -4.84 -15.92
C GLN A 701 -23.71 -4.69 -15.84
N ALA A 702 -24.45 -5.78 -15.57
CA ALA A 702 -25.91 -5.76 -15.57
C ALA A 702 -26.51 -4.83 -14.49
N GLU A 703 -25.85 -4.75 -13.34
CA GLU A 703 -26.31 -3.94 -12.22
C GLU A 703 -25.99 -2.46 -12.45
N VAL A 704 -24.78 -2.16 -12.92
CA VAL A 704 -24.35 -0.80 -13.26
C VAL A 704 -25.14 -0.25 -14.46
N ASP A 705 -25.41 -1.05 -15.50
CA ASP A 705 -26.36 -0.68 -16.57
C ASP A 705 -27.75 -0.39 -16.01
N GLY A 706 -28.20 -1.18 -15.02
CA GLY A 706 -29.43 -0.93 -14.27
C GLY A 706 -29.46 0.45 -13.62
N TRP A 707 -28.36 0.89 -13.00
CA TRP A 707 -28.26 2.22 -12.38
C TRP A 707 -28.42 3.35 -13.39
N THR A 708 -27.96 3.17 -14.63
CA THR A 708 -28.06 4.21 -15.68
C THR A 708 -29.49 4.63 -16.01
N LYS A 709 -30.48 3.81 -15.59
CA LYS A 709 -31.92 4.03 -15.80
C LYS A 709 -32.58 4.82 -14.66
N ASP A 710 -31.85 5.11 -13.59
CA ASP A 710 -32.33 5.98 -12.50
C ASP A 710 -32.51 7.42 -12.99
N ALA A 711 -33.31 8.21 -12.28
CA ALA A 711 -33.69 9.57 -12.70
C ALA A 711 -32.50 10.53 -12.86
N ASP A 712 -31.41 10.31 -12.12
CA ASP A 712 -30.16 11.07 -12.20
C ASP A 712 -29.13 10.42 -13.15
N GLY A 713 -29.52 9.37 -13.86
CA GLY A 713 -28.65 8.59 -14.73
C GLY A 713 -27.68 7.67 -13.99
N GLY A 714 -27.89 7.38 -12.70
CA GLY A 714 -27.11 6.43 -11.90
C GLY A 714 -25.96 7.04 -11.09
N LEU A 715 -25.85 8.37 -11.05
CA LEU A 715 -24.73 9.07 -10.40
C LEU A 715 -24.72 8.90 -8.89
N ASN A 716 -25.88 8.97 -8.22
CA ASN A 716 -26.00 8.81 -6.77
C ASN A 716 -25.49 7.44 -6.35
N LYS A 717 -25.98 6.37 -6.98
CA LYS A 717 -25.52 4.99 -6.72
C LYS A 717 -24.03 4.82 -6.98
N LEU A 718 -23.51 5.40 -8.07
CA LEU A 718 -22.08 5.33 -8.38
C LEU A 718 -21.24 6.01 -7.29
N PHE A 719 -21.60 7.23 -6.87
CA PHE A 719 -20.83 7.94 -5.84
C PHE A 719 -21.00 7.34 -4.45
N ASP A 720 -22.18 6.85 -4.09
CA ASP A 720 -22.41 6.09 -2.86
C ASP A 720 -21.56 4.82 -2.84
N GLU A 721 -21.45 4.11 -3.97
CA GLU A 721 -20.58 2.93 -4.07
C GLU A 721 -19.09 3.30 -3.95
N LEU A 722 -18.62 4.37 -4.60
CA LEU A 722 -17.23 4.80 -4.49
C LEU A 722 -16.84 5.27 -3.09
N MET A 723 -17.74 6.01 -2.41
CA MET A 723 -17.44 6.62 -1.11
C MET A 723 -17.74 5.70 0.07
N HIS A 724 -18.75 4.83 -0.05
CA HIS A 724 -19.28 4.05 1.07
C HIS A 724 -19.35 2.54 0.80
N GLY A 725 -19.41 2.14 -0.48
CA GLY A 725 -19.57 0.74 -0.90
C GLY A 725 -20.91 0.13 -0.50
N GLY A 726 -21.15 -1.11 -0.96
CA GLY A 726 -22.33 -1.89 -0.58
C GLY A 726 -23.60 -1.57 -1.36
N VAL A 727 -23.50 -0.81 -2.45
CA VAL A 727 -24.58 -0.59 -3.40
C VAL A 727 -24.69 -1.78 -4.36
N LEU A 728 -23.55 -2.33 -4.79
CA LEU A 728 -23.54 -3.54 -5.63
C LEU A 728 -23.92 -4.79 -4.84
N SER A 729 -24.79 -5.60 -5.41
CA SER A 729 -25.28 -6.84 -4.80
C SER A 729 -24.23 -7.96 -4.70
N LYS A 730 -23.25 -7.96 -5.61
CA LYS A 730 -22.23 -9.02 -5.75
C LYS A 730 -20.81 -8.55 -5.45
N SER A 731 -20.58 -7.25 -5.26
CA SER A 731 -19.22 -6.80 -4.97
C SER A 731 -18.86 -7.18 -3.54
N ASN A 732 -17.61 -7.60 -3.36
CA ASN A 732 -17.02 -7.65 -2.03
C ASN A 732 -17.15 -6.22 -1.44
N PRO A 733 -17.59 -6.02 -0.17
CA PRO A 733 -17.69 -4.70 0.47
C PRO A 733 -16.39 -3.86 0.51
N GLN A 734 -15.32 -4.34 -0.11
CA GLN A 734 -14.04 -3.67 -0.39
C GLN A 734 -14.13 -2.52 -1.42
N GLY A 735 -15.28 -2.26 -2.07
CA GLY A 735 -15.45 -1.12 -2.99
C GLY A 735 -15.36 0.29 -2.35
N ARG A 736 -15.46 0.36 -1.02
CA ARG A 736 -15.44 1.62 -0.23
C ARG A 736 -14.03 2.15 -0.02
N PHE A 737 -13.83 3.45 0.18
CA PHE A 737 -12.68 3.91 1.00
C PHE A 737 -12.93 3.51 2.47
N PRO A 738 -11.97 2.91 3.21
CA PRO A 738 -10.56 2.59 2.90
C PRO A 738 -10.32 1.20 2.27
N GLY A 739 -11.36 0.45 1.91
CA GLY A 739 -11.28 -0.86 1.26
C GLY A 739 -10.76 -0.90 -0.19
N VAL A 740 -10.64 0.25 -0.88
CA VAL A 740 -10.23 0.35 -2.30
C VAL A 740 -8.90 -0.36 -2.58
N TRP A 741 -8.01 -0.43 -1.59
CA TRP A 741 -6.79 -1.25 -1.67
C TRP A 741 -6.88 -2.39 -0.65
N PRO A 742 -7.45 -3.55 -1.03
CA PRO A 742 -7.61 -4.68 -0.11
C PRO A 742 -6.27 -5.21 0.46
N ASN A 743 -5.16 -4.78 -0.14
CA ASN A 743 -3.80 -5.14 0.23
C ASN A 743 -3.05 -4.02 0.97
N LEU A 744 -3.74 -3.03 1.55
CA LEU A 744 -3.09 -1.89 2.22
C LEU A 744 -2.04 -2.34 3.24
N SER A 745 -2.38 -3.27 4.13
CA SER A 745 -1.44 -3.81 5.11
C SER A 745 -0.24 -4.52 4.46
N GLN A 746 -0.45 -5.26 3.37
CA GLN A 746 0.64 -5.92 2.66
C GLN A 746 1.60 -4.90 2.03
N TRP A 747 1.09 -3.79 1.48
CA TRP A 747 1.93 -2.73 0.95
C TRP A 747 2.72 -2.00 2.04
N GLN A 748 2.09 -1.72 3.18
CA GLN A 748 2.80 -1.18 4.35
C GLN A 748 3.90 -2.15 4.82
N ASP A 749 3.63 -3.45 4.86
CA ASP A 749 4.59 -4.48 5.25
C ASP A 749 5.74 -4.59 4.26
N ILE A 750 5.48 -4.55 2.95
CA ILE A 750 6.51 -4.51 1.90
C ILE A 750 7.37 -3.25 2.07
N SER A 751 6.76 -2.08 2.19
CA SER A 751 7.47 -0.81 2.37
C SER A 751 8.39 -0.85 3.60
N LYS A 752 7.88 -1.32 4.74
CA LYS A 752 8.66 -1.48 5.98
C LYS A 752 9.76 -2.53 5.86
N LYS A 753 9.46 -3.70 5.27
CA LYS A 753 10.40 -4.82 5.13
C LYS A 753 11.62 -4.44 4.31
N TYR A 754 11.41 -3.70 3.22
CA TYR A 754 12.49 -3.31 2.32
C TYR A 754 13.02 -1.89 2.59
N ASN A 755 12.41 -1.15 3.52
CA ASN A 755 12.70 0.25 3.80
C ASN A 755 12.62 1.14 2.54
N LEU A 756 11.61 0.90 1.71
CA LEU A 756 11.36 1.64 0.47
C LEU A 756 10.04 2.40 0.58
N PRO A 757 10.02 3.74 0.41
CA PRO A 757 8.79 4.50 0.31
C PRO A 757 7.89 4.02 -0.83
N LEU A 758 6.58 4.08 -0.61
CA LEU A 758 5.58 3.83 -1.63
C LEU A 758 5.34 5.10 -2.46
N VAL A 759 5.42 5.00 -3.78
CA VAL A 759 5.04 6.05 -4.73
C VAL A 759 3.93 5.55 -5.65
N ALA A 760 3.06 6.43 -6.13
CA ALA A 760 2.09 6.09 -7.17
C ALA A 760 2.72 6.43 -8.53
N TYR A 761 2.64 5.55 -9.53
CA TYR A 761 3.01 5.90 -10.92
C TYR A 761 1.80 6.28 -11.76
N GLU A 762 0.62 5.71 -11.47
CA GLU A 762 -0.65 6.00 -12.12
C GLU A 762 -1.77 5.92 -11.07
N GLY A 763 -2.02 7.04 -10.38
CA GLY A 763 -3.05 7.14 -9.34
C GLY A 763 -4.28 7.92 -9.83
N GLY A 764 -5.45 7.56 -9.31
CA GLY A 764 -6.70 8.26 -9.60
C GLY A 764 -7.89 7.34 -9.79
N GLN A 765 -9.00 7.93 -10.25
CA GLN A 765 -10.15 7.15 -10.72
C GLN A 765 -9.78 6.31 -11.94
N HIS A 766 -10.36 5.12 -12.05
CA HIS A 766 -10.23 4.21 -13.19
C HIS A 766 -11.62 3.69 -13.60
N LEU A 767 -12.58 4.60 -13.77
CA LEU A 767 -13.94 4.31 -14.23
C LEU A 767 -13.92 4.07 -15.75
N VAL A 768 -13.64 2.83 -16.14
CA VAL A 768 -13.57 2.39 -17.54
C VAL A 768 -14.13 0.99 -17.66
N GLY A 769 -14.83 0.71 -18.76
CA GLY A 769 -15.29 -0.64 -19.07
C GLY A 769 -14.12 -1.54 -19.48
N VAL A 770 -14.11 -2.78 -19.00
CA VAL A 770 -13.12 -3.80 -19.37
C VAL A 770 -13.79 -4.84 -20.28
N ASN A 771 -13.08 -5.31 -21.30
CA ASN A 771 -13.58 -6.28 -22.29
C ASN A 771 -14.89 -5.80 -22.94
N SER A 772 -15.95 -6.62 -22.93
CA SER A 772 -17.26 -6.29 -23.53
C SER A 772 -17.93 -5.06 -22.92
N VAL A 773 -17.60 -4.70 -21.67
CA VAL A 773 -18.17 -3.52 -20.99
C VAL A 773 -17.64 -2.22 -21.60
N ALA A 774 -16.46 -2.24 -22.22
CA ALA A 774 -15.91 -1.07 -22.92
C ALA A 774 -16.80 -0.60 -24.09
N ASP A 775 -17.61 -1.49 -24.65
CA ASP A 775 -18.55 -1.19 -25.73
C ASP A 775 -19.98 -0.88 -25.21
N ASP A 776 -20.19 -0.92 -23.90
CA ASP A 776 -21.45 -0.53 -23.26
C ASP A 776 -21.54 1.00 -23.18
N THR A 777 -22.29 1.58 -24.12
CA THR A 777 -22.42 3.04 -24.21
C THR A 777 -23.14 3.66 -23.01
N SER A 778 -24.06 2.94 -22.35
CA SER A 778 -24.79 3.45 -21.18
C SER A 778 -23.83 3.63 -20.01
N ILE A 779 -23.02 2.60 -19.73
CA ILE A 779 -22.02 2.61 -18.66
C ILE A 779 -20.91 3.62 -18.97
N THR A 780 -20.42 3.66 -20.21
CA THR A 780 -19.42 4.63 -20.66
C THR A 780 -19.91 6.06 -20.41
N ASN A 781 -21.16 6.37 -20.77
CA ASN A 781 -21.76 7.68 -20.56
C ASN A 781 -21.90 8.02 -19.06
N LEU A 782 -22.25 7.04 -18.21
CA LEU A 782 -22.28 7.22 -16.75
C LEU A 782 -20.89 7.59 -16.21
N PHE A 783 -19.84 6.87 -16.60
CA PHE A 783 -18.47 7.14 -16.15
C PHE A 783 -17.94 8.49 -16.61
N MET A 784 -18.24 8.88 -17.86
CA MET A 784 -17.91 10.22 -18.39
C MET A 784 -18.62 11.33 -17.62
N LYS A 785 -19.91 11.15 -17.30
CA LYS A 785 -20.67 12.09 -16.47
C LYS A 785 -20.11 12.18 -15.05
N ALA A 786 -19.80 11.05 -14.43
CA ALA A 786 -19.21 11.00 -13.09
C ALA A 786 -17.89 11.77 -13.01
N ASN A 787 -17.04 11.68 -14.02
CA ASN A 787 -15.78 12.44 -14.07
C ASN A 787 -15.96 13.96 -14.13
N LYS A 788 -17.13 14.46 -14.57
CA LYS A 788 -17.47 15.89 -14.64
C LYS A 788 -18.26 16.38 -13.42
N ASP A 789 -18.81 15.46 -12.64
CA ASP A 789 -19.62 15.79 -11.47
C ASP A 789 -18.74 16.34 -10.33
N PRO A 790 -19.16 17.41 -9.64
CA PRO A 790 -18.40 17.99 -8.52
C PRO A 790 -17.99 16.98 -7.45
N ARG A 791 -18.79 15.92 -7.20
CA ARG A 791 -18.48 14.86 -6.23
C ARG A 791 -17.22 14.07 -6.57
N MET A 792 -16.74 14.11 -7.81
CA MET A 792 -15.44 13.54 -8.17
C MET A 792 -14.28 14.26 -7.45
N GLY A 793 -14.44 15.55 -7.13
CA GLY A 793 -13.49 16.27 -6.28
C GLY A 793 -13.43 15.68 -4.87
N ASP A 794 -14.56 15.28 -4.30
CA ASP A 794 -14.61 14.62 -2.98
C ASP A 794 -13.93 13.23 -3.01
N VAL A 795 -14.13 12.47 -4.10
CA VAL A 795 -13.42 11.19 -4.33
C VAL A 795 -11.91 11.40 -4.35
N TYR A 796 -11.43 12.45 -5.04
CA TYR A 796 -10.00 12.77 -5.11
C TYR A 796 -9.44 13.26 -3.77
N LYS A 797 -10.20 14.04 -3.01
CA LYS A 797 -9.83 14.45 -1.66
C LYS A 797 -9.65 13.24 -0.74
N GLU A 798 -10.60 12.31 -0.77
CA GLU A 798 -10.51 11.08 0.03
C GLU A 798 -9.35 10.19 -0.44
N LEU A 799 -9.14 10.07 -1.76
CA LEU A 799 -7.99 9.37 -2.33
C LEU A 799 -6.66 9.91 -1.80
N MET A 800 -6.49 11.22 -1.73
CA MET A 800 -5.26 11.83 -1.20
C MET A 800 -5.12 11.55 0.31
N ASN A 801 -6.19 11.69 1.09
CA ASN A 801 -6.17 11.37 2.52
C ASN A 801 -5.72 9.92 2.75
N GLN A 802 -6.26 8.99 1.95
CA GLN A 802 -5.95 7.57 2.05
C GLN A 802 -4.50 7.27 1.63
N TRP A 803 -4.04 7.87 0.54
CA TRP A 803 -2.67 7.72 0.08
C TRP A 803 -1.65 8.16 1.14
N TYR A 804 -1.81 9.38 1.67
CA TYR A 804 -0.82 9.98 2.56
C TYR A 804 -0.96 9.56 4.02
N GLN A 805 -2.19 9.51 4.55
CA GLN A 805 -2.42 9.26 5.98
C GLN A 805 -2.57 7.77 6.30
N GLN A 806 -3.20 6.98 5.41
CA GLN A 806 -3.44 5.56 5.68
C GLN A 806 -2.31 4.69 5.13
N LEU A 807 -1.96 4.84 3.85
CA LEU A 807 -0.91 4.02 3.24
C LEU A 807 0.50 4.52 3.59
N GLY A 808 0.64 5.81 3.94
CA GLY A 808 1.95 6.43 4.21
C GLY A 808 2.74 6.73 2.94
N GLY A 809 2.06 6.85 1.79
CA GLY A 809 2.66 7.12 0.49
C GLY A 809 3.47 8.41 0.45
N ASP A 810 4.41 8.49 -0.49
CA ASP A 810 5.34 9.60 -0.67
C ASP A 810 4.96 10.46 -1.88
N LEU A 811 5.32 10.07 -3.09
CA LEU A 811 4.91 10.74 -4.32
C LEU A 811 3.59 10.16 -4.84
N PHE A 812 2.59 11.01 -5.12
CA PHE A 812 1.38 10.61 -5.84
C PHE A 812 1.42 11.13 -7.28
N MET A 813 1.58 10.26 -8.27
CA MET A 813 1.47 10.62 -9.68
C MET A 813 0.01 10.53 -10.15
N GLN A 814 -0.60 11.66 -10.46
CA GLN A 814 -1.89 11.69 -11.15
C GLN A 814 -1.76 11.05 -12.53
N PHE A 815 -2.70 10.14 -12.87
CA PHE A 815 -2.64 9.29 -14.06
C PHE A 815 -2.30 10.06 -15.34
N ALA A 816 -2.95 11.18 -15.60
CA ALA A 816 -2.73 11.99 -16.79
C ALA A 816 -3.06 13.45 -16.51
N ASP A 817 -2.37 14.33 -17.22
CA ASP A 817 -2.57 15.77 -17.23
C ASP A 817 -3.81 16.21 -18.01
N ILE A 818 -3.73 16.27 -19.33
CA ILE A 818 -4.77 16.80 -20.22
C ILE A 818 -5.09 15.73 -21.24
N GLY A 819 -6.28 15.15 -21.12
CA GLY A 819 -6.69 14.04 -21.98
C GLY A 819 -8.21 13.92 -22.06
N ARG A 820 -8.71 13.83 -23.30
CA ARG A 820 -10.13 13.66 -23.59
C ARG A 820 -10.66 12.35 -22.99
N GLN A 821 -11.90 12.40 -22.51
CA GLN A 821 -12.65 11.22 -22.13
C GLN A 821 -13.02 10.35 -23.35
N THR A 822 -12.78 9.05 -23.25
CA THR A 822 -13.16 8.07 -24.27
C THR A 822 -13.73 6.82 -23.61
N LYS A 823 -14.29 5.91 -24.41
CA LYS A 823 -14.67 4.57 -23.93
C LYS A 823 -13.49 3.77 -23.36
N TRP A 824 -12.26 4.17 -23.71
CA TRP A 824 -11.03 3.55 -23.21
C TRP A 824 -10.52 4.17 -21.92
N GLY A 825 -11.14 5.25 -21.41
CA GLY A 825 -10.74 5.88 -20.15
C GLY A 825 -10.96 7.40 -20.11
N SER A 826 -10.96 7.96 -18.90
CA SER A 826 -11.21 9.38 -18.61
C SER A 826 -10.20 9.95 -17.62
N TRP A 827 -8.90 9.66 -17.82
CA TRP A 827 -7.89 9.85 -16.77
C TRP A 827 -7.33 11.27 -16.63
N GLY A 828 -7.45 12.13 -17.65
CA GLY A 828 -6.93 13.49 -17.62
C GLY A 828 -7.45 14.29 -16.41
N ALA A 829 -6.56 14.98 -15.70
CA ALA A 829 -6.95 15.98 -14.71
C ALA A 829 -7.78 17.08 -15.38
N LEU A 830 -7.43 17.47 -16.60
CA LEU A 830 -8.22 18.27 -17.52
C LEU A 830 -8.53 17.45 -18.78
N GLU A 831 -9.54 17.84 -19.55
CA GLU A 831 -9.90 17.22 -20.83
C GLU A 831 -9.23 17.92 -22.01
N ASN A 832 -9.10 19.25 -21.94
CA ASN A 832 -8.56 20.08 -23.02
C ASN A 832 -7.65 21.21 -22.50
N ILE A 833 -6.73 21.66 -23.33
CA ILE A 833 -5.74 22.69 -23.00
C ILE A 833 -6.34 24.04 -22.57
N ASP A 834 -7.51 24.38 -23.10
CA ASP A 834 -8.25 25.61 -22.81
C ASP A 834 -9.13 25.53 -21.56
N GLN A 835 -9.24 24.35 -20.93
CA GLN A 835 -9.95 24.21 -19.66
C GLN A 835 -9.15 24.82 -18.51
N THR A 836 -9.81 25.62 -17.68
CA THR A 836 -9.21 26.25 -16.50
C THR A 836 -9.37 25.43 -15.22
N SER A 837 -10.37 24.56 -15.18
CA SER A 837 -10.74 23.82 -13.97
C SER A 837 -11.45 22.51 -14.31
N SER A 838 -11.42 21.58 -13.36
CA SER A 838 -12.26 20.38 -13.31
C SER A 838 -12.32 19.91 -11.85
N PRO A 839 -13.30 19.09 -11.45
CA PRO A 839 -13.36 18.57 -10.08
C PRO A 839 -12.06 17.88 -9.64
N LYS A 840 -11.40 17.14 -10.55
CA LYS A 840 -10.13 16.45 -10.30
C LYS A 840 -8.97 17.44 -10.18
N TYR A 841 -8.84 18.33 -11.16
CA TYR A 841 -7.75 19.30 -11.20
C TYR A 841 -7.82 20.25 -9.99
N ASP A 842 -9.01 20.75 -9.67
CA ASP A 842 -9.23 21.65 -8.54
C ASP A 842 -8.90 20.94 -7.22
N SER A 843 -9.26 19.67 -7.06
CA SER A 843 -8.90 18.90 -5.87
C SER A 843 -7.37 18.70 -5.75
N LEU A 844 -6.68 18.40 -6.86
CA LEU A 844 -5.22 18.27 -6.87
C LEU A 844 -4.53 19.61 -6.53
N MET A 845 -4.95 20.71 -7.15
CA MET A 845 -4.41 22.05 -6.89
C MET A 845 -4.71 22.54 -5.47
N ASN A 846 -5.91 22.26 -4.95
CA ASN A 846 -6.25 22.54 -3.56
C ASN A 846 -5.34 21.76 -2.61
N TYR A 847 -5.07 20.49 -2.90
CA TYR A 847 -4.15 19.70 -2.09
C TYR A 847 -2.72 20.27 -2.16
N ILE A 848 -2.20 20.55 -3.35
CA ILE A 848 -0.86 21.15 -3.51
C ILE A 848 -0.78 22.48 -2.74
N SER A 849 -1.71 23.41 -2.97
CA SER A 849 -1.69 24.74 -2.35
C SER A 849 -1.81 24.69 -0.82
N GLN A 850 -2.69 23.84 -0.28
CA GLN A 850 -2.83 23.66 1.17
C GLN A 850 -1.57 23.06 1.80
N HIS A 851 -0.72 22.39 1.03
CA HIS A 851 0.41 21.61 1.53
C HIS A 851 1.77 22.08 1.02
N THR A 852 1.82 23.25 0.39
CA THR A 852 3.08 23.92 0.06
C THR A 852 3.58 24.67 1.28
N ALA A 853 4.85 24.42 1.65
CA ALA A 853 5.52 25.23 2.66
C ALA A 853 5.66 26.65 2.11
N THR A 854 4.80 27.57 2.54
CA THR A 854 5.08 29.00 2.37
C THR A 854 6.29 29.29 3.25
N VAL A 855 7.45 29.46 2.61
CA VAL A 855 8.65 29.99 3.28
C VAL A 855 8.22 31.34 3.85
N ALA A 856 8.10 31.44 5.17
CA ALA A 856 7.86 32.72 5.81
C ALA A 856 9.01 33.65 5.40
N SER A 857 8.65 34.75 4.73
CA SER A 857 9.56 35.82 4.35
C SER A 857 10.29 36.43 5.54
#